data_AF-A0A1H6LI68-F1
#
_entry.id   AF-A0A1H6LI68-F1
#
_cell.length_a   1.000
_cell.length_b   1.000
_cell.length_c   1.000
_cell.angle_alpha   90.00
_cell.angle_beta   90.00
_cell.angle_gamma   90.00
#
_symmetry.space_group_name_H-M   'P 1'
#
loop_
_entity.id
_entity.type
_entity.pdbx_description
1 polymer ?
#
loop_
_entity_poly.entity_id
_entity_poly.type
_entity_poly.pdbx_seq_one_letter_code
_entity_poly.pdbx_strand_id
1 'polypeptide(L)'
;MEETFEDLAWAVTSDPFDAQKLIEQHKKELNVRVVELSESLAAEKCAEQTEKLRTEITEQVRREFTVEEGTKLFHSSPFISETVKIGGYVFDGASFIAHKVKKDPAYDEKHLDLNPYFDHWQLKYKTRGPKFISSVKVTGCLIVAASGPGICYAFLIIIKGRASPLIFYDGDLSDRRIISELQLEDTSLETKYVAEAFRRSLLMCSAVYFYSPPTHAGWCLTPSGDSIFCSSEYNNLLFKRLYKGKGLRNVFEDIMLDKPKRAYSDILADYHNLVKDSLPMKIGTVISAMSRLLPQFKEESLTQDRAWAVETSDDTTSKVMTVVMQNRQHRTMETLFSSMRLPYIEEQAKRYVDCVAIIRHDCTICSMHDFNKILKYLYELLHNGNGNDDLKRIVPVLVIDRAGSIPEGLELHQLSLTEQLKIENLEKVQKVVGELDCNIVKFAERNPDALKQRMKKAIANAREMIKTLPMRSQSSSAVIFIATALLLREGGLFTDSDVQDMLQWLRNEVKERTSMSRSVCKAIGDVTSDAVCTGRLEIGLEEGPPYWNHEKALISSDDSFCLTRNVFIEEILANSDVSVGINKAMEALEAEGVLIPYPNSKDNQKIWRVQIEGGYKKKPKRFYTFSREWLSPEANNIIDEYVASDVFHRIEEAIEHFFPYIKHRRLDMACGQFIKEYNTINPFVAVCGSPGSGKTDFLMMQALQRATADDVVIILDPTNSYCEYEWSQHKVPKKIVDERVLFWDMSVKGFPIDLLDFSNCTNVYQKRERLFSMLLSGSHLSGCNQLNILMTAVEIMVDKIENGEKNMYNLIVGSFGDKKDEIKVMNRVLSVFSTIATNNEAPPGWDKLLADRGKIIVISTGNATVKVDCNPLDMVADHLYSYKDAHRAGNVSLILDEIQTMNLDIGAPIDILLSNGRKVNIAAFLASQRYSNGNDNLGRVFDYCGTKIFFSPMESCIEAVSEKTHISVDVLRGFEQGECAFIGPAYSEHKGKNIPIRNALIGVTYRPPYVGSYD
;
A
#
# COMPACT_ATOMS: atom_id res chain seq x y z
N MET A 1 -16.62 120.45 8.24
CA MET A 1 -17.66 121.18 8.97
C MET A 1 -18.97 120.55 8.56
N GLU A 2 -19.46 119.62 9.38
CA GLU A 2 -20.81 119.08 9.21
C GLU A 2 -21.75 120.08 9.90
N GLU A 3 -22.54 120.80 9.12
CA GLU A 3 -23.61 121.66 9.64
C GLU A 3 -24.62 120.78 10.39
N THR A 4 -24.94 121.14 11.62
CA THR A 4 -25.93 120.39 12.40
C THR A 4 -27.33 120.68 11.86
N PHE A 5 -28.30 119.77 12.08
CA PHE A 5 -29.70 120.03 11.71
C PHE A 5 -30.24 121.30 12.39
N GLU A 6 -29.72 121.63 13.57
CA GLU A 6 -30.05 122.88 14.26
C GLU A 6 -29.57 124.10 13.44
N ASP A 7 -28.34 124.07 12.89
CA ASP A 7 -27.82 125.14 12.03
C ASP A 7 -28.64 125.30 10.73
N LEU A 8 -29.07 124.20 10.12
CA LEU A 8 -29.94 124.19 8.94
C LEU A 8 -31.36 124.69 9.25
N ALA A 9 -31.92 124.33 10.40
CA ALA A 9 -33.25 124.80 10.81
C ALA A 9 -33.27 126.32 11.03
N TRP A 10 -32.19 126.88 11.59
CA TRP A 10 -32.03 128.33 11.75
C TRP A 10 -31.77 129.07 10.43
N ALA A 11 -31.23 128.40 9.41
CA ALA A 11 -30.98 129.01 8.09
C ALA A 11 -32.23 129.08 7.19
N VAL A 12 -33.22 128.20 7.40
CA VAL A 12 -34.39 128.05 6.52
C VAL A 12 -35.57 128.94 6.92
N THR A 13 -35.57 129.49 8.14
CA THR A 13 -36.65 130.35 8.63
C THR A 13 -36.09 131.49 9.48
N SER A 14 -36.56 132.70 9.22
CA SER A 14 -36.27 133.91 10.02
C SER A 14 -37.18 134.07 11.23
N ASP A 15 -38.15 133.17 11.42
CA ASP A 15 -39.00 133.11 12.62
C ASP A 15 -38.42 132.09 13.62
N PRO A 16 -37.96 132.54 14.80
CA PRO A 16 -37.43 131.66 15.84
C PRO A 16 -38.40 130.57 16.27
N PHE A 17 -39.70 130.81 16.20
CA PHE A 17 -40.71 129.86 16.63
C PHE A 17 -40.82 128.67 15.67
N ASP A 18 -40.70 128.91 14.36
CA ASP A 18 -40.72 127.86 13.34
C ASP A 18 -39.42 127.05 13.33
N ALA A 19 -38.27 127.69 13.54
CA ALA A 19 -36.99 126.99 13.69
C ALA A 19 -37.05 126.02 14.88
N GLN A 20 -37.59 126.48 16.01
CA GLN A 20 -37.71 125.68 17.23
C GLN A 20 -38.68 124.51 17.05
N LYS A 21 -39.79 124.73 16.33
CA LYS A 21 -40.78 123.67 16.01
C LYS A 21 -40.19 122.59 15.08
N LEU A 22 -39.41 122.99 14.07
CA LEU A 22 -38.70 122.05 13.20
C LEU A 22 -37.67 121.21 13.98
N ILE A 23 -36.93 121.83 14.90
CA ILE A 23 -35.98 121.14 15.77
C ILE A 23 -36.70 120.16 16.71
N GLU A 24 -37.82 120.55 17.32
CA GLU A 24 -38.62 119.64 18.16
C GLU A 24 -39.22 118.47 17.37
N GLN A 25 -39.74 118.74 16.18
CA GLN A 25 -40.33 117.70 15.33
C GLN A 25 -39.27 116.70 14.86
N HIS A 26 -38.08 117.19 14.48
CA HIS A 26 -36.95 116.33 14.15
C HIS A 26 -36.46 115.53 15.35
N LYS A 27 -36.37 116.13 16.56
CA LYS A 27 -36.02 115.40 17.79
C LYS A 27 -37.03 114.30 18.11
N LYS A 28 -38.32 114.52 17.84
CA LYS A 28 -39.37 113.52 18.05
C LYS A 28 -39.27 112.36 17.06
N GLU A 29 -39.02 112.64 15.79
CA GLU A 29 -38.79 111.61 14.76
C GLU A 29 -37.50 110.82 15.03
N LEU A 30 -36.44 111.49 15.49
CA LEU A 30 -35.18 110.84 15.84
C LEU A 30 -35.37 109.87 17.01
N ASN A 31 -36.15 110.25 18.03
CA ASN A 31 -36.44 109.37 19.17
C ASN A 31 -37.24 108.13 18.75
N VAL A 32 -38.21 108.25 17.84
CA VAL A 32 -38.95 107.09 17.32
C VAL A 32 -38.02 106.15 16.55
N ARG A 33 -37.15 106.70 15.68
CA ARG A 33 -36.15 105.89 14.96
C ARG A 33 -35.13 105.24 15.88
N VAL A 34 -34.70 105.92 16.94
CA VAL A 34 -33.76 105.36 17.92
C VAL A 34 -34.39 104.20 18.68
N VAL A 35 -35.67 104.29 19.04
CA VAL A 35 -36.40 103.18 19.68
C VAL A 35 -36.55 101.99 18.73
N GLU A 36 -36.98 102.20 17.49
CA GLU A 36 -37.10 101.12 16.48
C GLU A 36 -35.75 100.46 16.15
N LEU A 37 -34.68 101.25 16.03
CA LEU A 37 -33.32 100.72 15.85
C LEU A 37 -32.84 99.97 17.09
N SER A 38 -33.18 100.42 18.29
CA SER A 38 -32.79 99.73 19.54
C SER A 38 -33.50 98.38 19.71
N GLU A 39 -34.76 98.27 19.31
CA GLU A 39 -35.52 97.02 19.35
C GLU A 39 -35.05 96.04 18.27
N SER A 40 -34.74 96.54 17.07
CA SER A 40 -34.12 95.76 15.99
C SER A 40 -32.74 95.21 16.40
N LEU A 41 -31.85 96.07 16.93
CA LEU A 41 -30.52 95.67 17.41
C LEU A 41 -30.57 94.74 18.63
N ALA A 42 -31.57 94.88 19.51
CA ALA A 42 -31.76 93.99 20.64
C ALA A 42 -32.26 92.60 20.19
N ALA A 43 -33.15 92.54 19.19
CA ALA A 43 -33.58 91.27 18.59
C ALA A 43 -32.45 90.58 17.82
N GLU A 44 -31.62 91.34 17.08
CA GLU A 44 -30.45 90.83 16.37
C GLU A 44 -29.38 90.30 17.33
N LYS A 45 -29.06 91.05 18.40
CA LYS A 45 -28.12 90.60 19.45
C LYS A 45 -28.64 89.39 20.23
N CYS A 46 -29.94 89.30 20.49
CA CYS A 46 -30.54 88.16 21.17
C CYS A 46 -30.52 86.91 20.28
N ALA A 47 -30.79 87.07 18.99
CA ALA A 47 -30.66 85.99 18.00
C ALA A 47 -29.19 85.54 17.86
N GLU A 48 -28.25 86.48 17.76
CA GLU A 48 -26.81 86.20 17.65
C GLU A 48 -26.26 85.53 18.92
N GLN A 49 -26.66 85.98 20.12
CA GLN A 49 -26.30 85.33 21.38
C GLN A 49 -26.93 83.94 21.53
N THR A 50 -28.17 83.76 21.07
CA THR A 50 -28.84 82.44 21.09
C THR A 50 -28.17 81.47 20.11
N GLU A 51 -27.75 81.95 18.94
CA GLU A 51 -27.00 81.18 17.95
C GLU A 51 -25.60 80.82 18.48
N LYS A 52 -24.94 81.75 19.17
CA LYS A 52 -23.62 81.55 19.80
C LYS A 52 -23.69 80.54 20.95
N LEU A 53 -24.67 80.68 21.85
CA LEU A 53 -24.94 79.70 22.92
C LEU A 53 -25.35 78.34 22.36
N ARG A 54 -26.15 78.29 21.29
CA ARG A 54 -26.44 77.05 20.57
C ARG A 54 -25.19 76.40 20.02
N THR A 55 -24.29 77.19 19.44
CA THR A 55 -23.05 76.70 18.85
C THR A 55 -22.12 76.17 19.94
N GLU A 56 -21.95 76.90 21.05
CA GLU A 56 -21.16 76.47 22.21
C GLU A 56 -21.74 75.23 22.90
N ILE A 57 -23.06 75.17 23.12
CA ILE A 57 -23.73 73.97 23.66
C ILE A 57 -23.61 72.82 22.67
N THR A 58 -23.73 73.05 21.36
CA THR A 58 -23.56 72.01 20.35
C THR A 58 -22.12 71.51 20.30
N GLU A 59 -21.13 72.38 20.47
CA GLU A 59 -19.72 72.00 20.58
C GLU A 59 -19.42 71.24 21.88
N GLN A 60 -19.96 71.70 23.02
CA GLN A 60 -19.80 71.04 24.31
C GLN A 60 -20.48 69.66 24.32
N VAL A 61 -21.69 69.57 23.78
CA VAL A 61 -22.41 68.31 23.57
C VAL A 61 -21.64 67.41 22.61
N ARG A 62 -21.11 67.92 21.48
CA ARG A 62 -20.27 67.15 20.54
C ARG A 62 -18.97 66.62 21.17
N ARG A 63 -18.33 67.39 22.07
CA ARG A 63 -17.16 66.95 22.86
C ARG A 63 -17.54 65.92 23.93
N GLU A 64 -18.70 66.07 24.57
CA GLU A 64 -19.23 65.07 25.50
C GLU A 64 -19.73 63.78 24.81
N PHE A 65 -20.08 63.85 23.51
CA PHE A 65 -20.42 62.68 22.69
C PHE A 65 -19.19 61.88 22.22
N THR A 66 -17.97 62.39 22.40
CA THR A 66 -16.73 61.61 22.25
C THR A 66 -16.51 60.75 23.49
N VAL A 67 -17.29 59.67 23.63
CA VAL A 67 -17.07 58.70 24.71
C VAL A 67 -15.78 57.93 24.42
N GLU A 68 -14.99 57.64 25.46
CA GLU A 68 -13.82 56.75 25.43
C GLU A 68 -14.08 55.44 24.64
N GLU A 69 -15.34 54.97 24.62
CA GLU A 69 -15.83 53.82 23.86
C GLU A 69 -15.77 54.00 22.33
N GLY A 70 -16.04 55.21 21.80
CA GLY A 70 -15.96 55.50 20.36
C GLY A 70 -14.52 55.47 19.85
N THR A 71 -13.58 56.04 20.60
CA THR A 71 -12.14 55.97 20.29
C THR A 71 -11.60 54.54 20.44
N LYS A 72 -12.06 53.80 21.45
CA LYS A 72 -11.77 52.36 21.60
C LYS A 72 -12.27 51.55 20.40
N LEU A 73 -13.43 51.90 19.84
CA LEU A 73 -13.96 51.27 18.63
C LEU A 73 -13.06 51.52 17.43
N PHE A 74 -12.62 52.76 17.19
CA PHE A 74 -11.71 53.08 16.08
C PHE A 74 -10.40 52.28 16.11
N HIS A 75 -9.77 52.18 17.28
CA HIS A 75 -8.51 51.44 17.44
C HIS A 75 -8.67 49.92 17.58
N SER A 76 -9.90 49.40 17.50
CA SER A 76 -10.16 47.96 17.67
C SER A 76 -9.79 47.12 16.44
N SER A 77 -9.51 47.73 15.28
CA SER A 77 -9.06 47.01 14.09
C SER A 77 -8.42 47.98 13.08
N PRO A 78 -7.35 47.58 12.37
CA PRO A 78 -6.73 48.40 11.33
C PRO A 78 -7.60 48.56 10.07
N PHE A 79 -8.67 47.78 9.95
CA PHE A 79 -9.68 47.91 8.89
C PHE A 79 -10.80 48.90 9.22
N ILE A 80 -10.68 49.63 10.33
CA ILE A 80 -11.62 50.69 10.70
C ILE A 80 -11.05 52.03 10.26
N SER A 81 -11.88 52.84 9.59
CA SER A 81 -11.50 54.16 9.07
C SER A 81 -12.61 55.18 9.30
N GLU A 82 -12.26 56.46 9.29
CA GLU A 82 -13.26 57.55 9.38
C GLU A 82 -14.03 57.75 8.07
N THR A 83 -13.43 57.33 6.96
CA THR A 83 -14.01 57.45 5.62
C THR A 83 -13.85 56.14 4.84
N VAL A 84 -14.73 55.90 3.86
CA VAL A 84 -14.63 54.75 2.95
C VAL A 84 -14.54 55.21 1.50
N LYS A 85 -13.72 54.54 0.68
CA LYS A 85 -13.62 54.82 -0.75
C LYS A 85 -14.43 53.79 -1.54
N ILE A 86 -15.47 54.23 -2.24
CA ILE A 86 -16.37 53.36 -3.03
C ILE A 86 -16.45 53.93 -4.45
N GLY A 87 -16.11 53.12 -5.46
CA GLY A 87 -16.16 53.55 -6.86
C GLY A 87 -15.30 54.78 -7.18
N GLY A 88 -14.22 55.02 -6.41
CA GLY A 88 -13.34 56.18 -6.57
C GLY A 88 -13.69 57.40 -5.71
N TYR A 89 -14.89 57.44 -5.11
CA TYR A 89 -15.38 58.55 -4.28
C TYR A 89 -15.18 58.25 -2.80
N VAL A 90 -14.89 59.30 -2.01
CA VAL A 90 -14.72 59.20 -0.55
C VAL A 90 -16.04 59.58 0.13
N PHE A 91 -16.51 58.72 1.03
CA PHE A 91 -17.73 58.91 1.80
C PHE A 91 -17.44 58.98 3.29
N ASP A 92 -18.23 59.77 4.00
CA ASP A 92 -18.24 59.95 5.44
C ASP A 92 -19.53 59.41 6.09
N GLY A 93 -19.63 59.41 7.42
CA GLY A 93 -20.82 58.91 8.13
C GLY A 93 -22.13 59.59 7.72
N ALA A 94 -22.08 60.88 7.34
CA ALA A 94 -23.22 61.67 6.90
C ALA A 94 -23.80 61.16 5.56
N SER A 95 -22.99 60.51 4.75
CA SER A 95 -23.39 59.91 3.47
C SER A 95 -24.25 58.64 3.63
N PHE A 96 -24.31 58.06 4.83
CA PHE A 96 -25.01 56.81 5.12
C PHE A 96 -26.18 56.99 6.09
N ILE A 97 -26.07 57.94 7.02
CA ILE A 97 -27.12 58.25 7.98
C ILE A 97 -27.92 59.41 7.39
N ALA A 98 -29.13 59.12 6.89
CA ALA A 98 -29.95 60.09 6.17
C ALA A 98 -30.13 61.41 6.96
N HIS A 99 -29.60 62.51 6.42
CA HIS A 99 -29.55 63.83 7.07
C HIS A 99 -30.90 64.56 7.21
N LYS A 100 -32.01 63.95 6.79
CA LYS A 100 -33.35 64.55 6.94
C LYS A 100 -33.80 64.39 8.39
N VAL A 101 -33.21 65.17 9.30
CA VAL A 101 -33.90 65.53 10.54
C VAL A 101 -35.22 66.14 10.08
N LYS A 102 -36.34 65.48 10.35
CA LYS A 102 -37.63 66.18 10.32
C LYS A 102 -37.50 67.27 11.38
N LYS A 103 -37.11 68.48 10.99
CA LYS A 103 -37.28 69.64 11.85
C LYS A 103 -38.77 69.70 12.11
N ASP A 104 -39.18 69.44 13.35
CA ASP A 104 -40.56 69.62 13.76
C ASP A 104 -40.88 71.10 13.44
N PRO A 105 -41.81 71.40 12.51
CA PRO A 105 -42.14 72.77 12.14
C PRO A 105 -42.46 73.56 13.41
N ALA A 106 -42.03 74.83 13.53
CA ALA A 106 -42.26 75.64 14.74
C ALA A 106 -43.75 75.75 15.15
N TYR A 107 -44.66 75.40 14.23
CA TYR A 107 -46.10 75.41 14.41
C TYR A 107 -46.69 74.11 14.96
N ASP A 108 -45.93 73.01 15.03
CA ASP A 108 -46.44 71.73 15.54
C ASP A 108 -46.84 71.82 17.03
N GLU A 109 -47.85 71.03 17.42
CA GLU A 109 -48.38 70.98 18.79
C GLU A 109 -47.44 70.22 19.75
N LYS A 110 -46.51 69.44 19.19
CA LYS A 110 -45.59 68.51 19.88
C LYS A 110 -44.18 68.61 19.29
N HIS A 111 -43.16 68.73 20.14
CA HIS A 111 -41.75 68.79 19.73
C HIS A 111 -40.92 67.75 20.46
N LEU A 112 -40.07 66.99 19.74
CA LEU A 112 -39.18 65.99 20.34
C LEU A 112 -37.81 66.59 20.62
N ASP A 113 -37.52 66.85 21.90
CA ASP A 113 -36.27 67.49 22.35
C ASP A 113 -35.45 66.55 23.24
N LEU A 114 -34.12 66.65 23.16
CA LEU A 114 -33.22 66.08 24.15
C LEU A 114 -33.18 67.01 25.38
N ASN A 115 -33.47 66.48 26.56
CA ASN A 115 -33.40 67.23 27.81
C ASN A 115 -31.93 67.41 28.22
N PRO A 116 -31.41 68.66 28.27
CA PRO A 116 -29.99 68.91 28.52
C PRO A 116 -29.56 68.58 29.96
N TYR A 117 -30.50 68.48 30.90
CA TYR A 117 -30.18 68.24 32.32
C TYR A 117 -30.21 66.74 32.69
N PHE A 118 -30.99 65.94 31.97
CA PHE A 118 -31.29 64.55 32.33
C PHE A 118 -30.97 63.54 31.23
N ASP A 119 -30.39 63.97 30.10
CA ASP A 119 -29.88 63.12 29.01
C ASP A 119 -30.94 62.14 28.43
N HIS A 120 -32.21 62.55 28.41
CA HIS A 120 -33.33 61.78 27.84
C HIS A 120 -34.14 62.60 26.84
N TRP A 121 -34.74 61.89 25.88
CA TRP A 121 -35.68 62.43 24.90
C TRP A 121 -37.06 62.60 25.51
N GLN A 122 -37.64 63.78 25.32
CA GLN A 122 -38.97 64.13 25.80
C GLN A 122 -39.77 64.85 24.72
N LEU A 123 -41.07 64.58 24.69
CA LEU A 123 -42.01 65.30 23.85
C LEU A 123 -42.55 66.50 24.63
N LYS A 124 -42.19 67.71 24.21
CA LYS A 124 -42.75 68.96 24.74
C LYS A 124 -44.05 69.27 24.03
N TYR A 125 -45.02 69.76 24.80
CA TYR A 125 -46.29 70.24 24.28
C TYR A 125 -46.40 71.73 24.54
N LYS A 126 -47.15 72.45 23.70
CA LYS A 126 -47.48 73.87 23.97
C LYS A 126 -48.45 74.03 25.15
N THR A 127 -49.28 73.02 25.40
CA THR A 127 -50.43 73.08 26.32
C THR A 127 -50.26 72.25 27.60
N ARG A 128 -49.20 71.43 27.72
CA ARG A 128 -48.93 70.57 28.89
C ARG A 128 -47.45 70.30 29.11
N GLY A 129 -47.10 69.80 30.30
CA GLY A 129 -45.72 69.46 30.67
C GLY A 129 -45.06 68.42 29.75
N PRO A 130 -43.72 68.37 29.71
CA PRO A 130 -42.98 67.45 28.86
C PRO A 130 -43.27 65.99 29.23
N LYS A 131 -43.37 65.12 28.22
CA LYS A 131 -43.55 63.67 28.39
C LYS A 131 -42.27 62.94 28.03
N PHE A 132 -41.75 62.11 28.93
CA PHE A 132 -40.62 61.23 28.65
C PHE A 132 -40.93 60.30 27.46
N ILE A 133 -39.97 60.17 26.55
CA ILE A 133 -40.05 59.27 25.38
C ILE A 133 -39.03 58.15 25.49
N SER A 134 -37.75 58.48 25.68
CA SER A 134 -36.68 57.48 25.67
C SER A 134 -35.38 58.04 26.25
N SER A 135 -34.58 57.21 26.92
CA SER A 135 -33.21 57.55 27.35
C SER A 135 -32.14 57.09 26.34
N VAL A 136 -32.53 56.76 25.11
CA VAL A 136 -31.60 56.28 24.07
C VAL A 136 -30.55 57.33 23.73
N LYS A 137 -29.29 56.99 24.03
CA LYS A 137 -28.12 57.78 23.66
C LYS A 137 -27.14 56.92 22.88
N VAL A 138 -26.93 57.26 21.61
CA VAL A 138 -25.94 56.61 20.76
C VAL A 138 -24.56 57.20 21.05
N THR A 139 -23.59 56.35 21.34
CA THR A 139 -22.21 56.75 21.69
C THR A 139 -21.18 56.34 20.64
N GLY A 140 -21.55 55.48 19.70
CA GLY A 140 -20.70 55.07 18.58
C GLY A 140 -21.51 54.33 17.51
N CYS A 141 -21.07 54.44 16.26
CA CYS A 141 -21.64 53.75 15.12
C CYS A 141 -20.53 53.19 14.22
N LEU A 142 -20.64 51.90 13.87
CA LEU A 142 -19.77 51.26 12.88
C LEU A 142 -20.62 50.89 11.65
N ILE A 143 -20.24 51.43 10.50
CA ILE A 143 -20.85 51.14 9.20
C ILE A 143 -20.03 50.01 8.56
N VAL A 144 -20.66 48.86 8.41
CA VAL A 144 -19.97 47.64 8.00
C VAL A 144 -20.12 47.39 6.50
N ALA A 145 -18.99 47.13 5.83
CA ALA A 145 -18.93 46.73 4.42
C ALA A 145 -19.81 47.63 3.53
N ALA A 146 -19.54 48.92 3.60
CA ALA A 146 -20.24 49.93 2.84
C ALA A 146 -20.02 49.74 1.33
N SER A 147 -21.10 49.70 0.55
CA SER A 147 -21.07 49.46 -0.90
C SER A 147 -21.67 50.60 -1.72
N GLY A 148 -22.31 51.57 -1.09
CA GLY A 148 -22.77 52.82 -1.68
C GLY A 148 -23.46 53.72 -0.66
N PRO A 149 -23.83 54.97 -0.99
CA PRO A 149 -24.53 55.88 -0.06
C PRO A 149 -25.78 55.24 0.54
N GLY A 150 -25.81 55.10 1.87
CA GLY A 150 -26.92 54.44 2.58
C GLY A 150 -27.03 52.92 2.36
N ILE A 151 -26.12 52.30 1.62
CA ILE A 151 -26.08 50.85 1.36
C ILE A 151 -24.87 50.26 2.09
N CYS A 152 -25.15 49.51 3.14
CA CYS A 152 -24.15 48.80 3.93
C CYS A 152 -24.67 47.42 4.32
N TYR A 153 -23.76 46.53 4.68
CA TYR A 153 -24.15 45.21 5.18
C TYR A 153 -24.84 45.32 6.55
N ALA A 154 -24.34 46.19 7.43
CA ALA A 154 -24.97 46.46 8.71
C ALA A 154 -24.53 47.80 9.33
N PHE A 155 -25.41 48.38 10.17
CA PHE A 155 -25.01 49.33 11.19
C PHE A 155 -24.86 48.63 12.54
N LEU A 156 -23.73 48.86 13.21
CA LEU A 156 -23.52 48.45 14.60
C LEU A 156 -23.52 49.70 15.47
N ILE A 157 -24.54 49.83 16.32
CA ILE A 157 -24.83 51.05 17.06
C ILE A 157 -24.67 50.80 18.56
N ILE A 158 -23.77 51.55 19.20
CA ILE A 158 -23.49 51.46 20.63
C ILE A 158 -24.40 52.45 21.36
N ILE A 159 -25.12 51.97 22.38
CA ILE A 159 -25.99 52.79 23.23
C ILE A 159 -25.40 52.89 24.62
N LYS A 160 -25.34 54.10 25.18
CA LYS A 160 -24.89 54.37 26.55
C LYS A 160 -25.64 53.49 27.55
N GLY A 161 -24.91 52.78 28.40
CA GLY A 161 -25.46 51.94 29.46
C GLY A 161 -25.93 50.54 29.02
N ARG A 162 -25.80 50.20 27.73
CA ARG A 162 -26.08 48.85 27.21
C ARG A 162 -24.77 48.10 26.97
N ALA A 163 -24.66 46.87 27.47
CA ALA A 163 -23.44 46.07 27.38
C ALA A 163 -23.15 45.53 25.96
N SER A 164 -24.16 45.47 25.09
CA SER A 164 -24.05 44.97 23.71
C SER A 164 -24.61 45.99 22.70
N PRO A 165 -23.99 46.12 21.52
CA PRO A 165 -24.48 47.02 20.49
C PRO A 165 -25.74 46.48 19.83
N LEU A 166 -26.51 47.37 19.23
CA LEU A 166 -27.60 47.04 18.32
C LEU A 166 -27.05 46.76 16.92
N ILE A 167 -27.62 45.78 16.22
CA ILE A 167 -27.20 45.42 14.87
C ILE A 167 -28.39 45.57 13.92
N PHE A 168 -28.23 46.43 12.93
CA PHE A 168 -29.21 46.67 11.88
C PHE A 168 -28.67 46.15 10.55
N TYR A 169 -29.08 44.95 10.17
CA TYR A 169 -28.70 44.33 8.90
C TYR A 169 -29.30 45.08 7.71
N ASP A 170 -28.60 45.03 6.57
CA ASP A 170 -28.97 45.66 5.30
C ASP A 170 -29.16 47.18 5.40
N GLY A 171 -28.63 47.80 6.46
CA GLY A 171 -28.83 49.21 6.77
C GLY A 171 -30.27 49.56 7.17
N ASP A 172 -31.12 48.60 7.53
CA ASP A 172 -32.54 48.85 7.84
C ASP A 172 -32.72 49.57 9.17
N LEU A 173 -32.87 50.89 9.11
CA LEU A 173 -33.21 51.76 10.24
C LEU A 173 -34.71 52.13 10.27
N SER A 174 -35.60 51.23 9.84
CA SER A 174 -37.06 51.43 9.91
C SER A 174 -37.59 51.49 11.35
N ASP A 175 -38.75 52.15 11.55
CA ASP A 175 -39.36 52.29 12.88
C ASP A 175 -39.55 50.92 13.55
N ARG A 176 -40.07 49.94 12.80
CA ARG A 176 -40.31 48.58 13.28
C ARG A 176 -39.01 47.92 13.74
N ARG A 177 -37.94 48.03 12.96
CA ARG A 177 -36.65 47.39 13.28
C ARG A 177 -36.01 48.01 14.52
N ILE A 178 -36.04 49.33 14.64
CA ILE A 178 -35.51 50.05 15.81
C ILE A 178 -36.22 49.62 17.10
N ILE A 179 -37.55 49.54 17.08
CA ILE A 179 -38.34 49.16 18.25
C ILE A 179 -38.08 47.70 18.65
N SER A 180 -37.94 46.82 17.66
CA SER A 180 -37.62 45.41 17.88
C SER A 180 -36.24 45.21 18.52
N GLU A 181 -35.20 45.86 17.99
CA GLU A 181 -33.82 45.78 18.51
C GLU A 181 -33.67 46.41 19.91
N LEU A 182 -34.46 47.44 20.20
CA LEU A 182 -34.57 48.04 21.53
C LEU A 182 -35.38 47.18 22.52
N GLN A 183 -36.06 46.12 22.05
CA GLN A 183 -36.95 45.26 22.83
C GLN A 183 -38.10 46.02 23.50
N LEU A 184 -38.68 47.00 22.80
CA LEU A 184 -39.73 47.88 23.33
C LEU A 184 -41.12 47.60 22.75
N GLU A 185 -41.32 46.43 22.13
CA GLU A 185 -42.55 46.03 21.43
C GLU A 185 -43.79 46.01 22.35
N ASP A 186 -43.61 45.71 23.63
CA ASP A 186 -44.69 45.61 24.64
C ASP A 186 -44.81 46.83 25.57
N THR A 187 -44.20 47.97 25.22
CA THR A 187 -44.20 49.16 26.08
C THR A 187 -45.33 50.15 25.78
N SER A 188 -45.81 50.87 26.80
CA SER A 188 -46.80 51.95 26.64
C SER A 188 -46.23 53.24 26.01
N LEU A 189 -45.02 53.17 25.47
CA LEU A 189 -44.32 54.31 24.87
C LEU A 189 -44.80 54.52 23.42
N GLU A 190 -44.81 55.77 22.98
CA GLU A 190 -45.18 56.10 21.59
C GLU A 190 -44.03 55.70 20.65
N THR A 191 -44.08 54.46 20.15
CA THR A 191 -43.02 53.79 19.37
C THR A 191 -42.45 54.63 18.23
N LYS A 192 -43.30 55.37 17.51
CA LYS A 192 -42.87 56.31 16.46
C LYS A 192 -41.88 57.38 16.97
N TYR A 193 -42.11 57.95 18.14
CA TYR A 193 -41.23 58.97 18.73
C TYR A 193 -39.98 58.36 19.35
N VAL A 194 -40.05 57.11 19.83
CA VAL A 194 -38.87 56.37 20.29
C VAL A 194 -37.92 56.06 19.12
N ALA A 195 -38.47 55.64 17.97
CA ALA A 195 -37.68 55.42 16.75
C ALA A 195 -37.06 56.72 16.22
N GLU A 196 -37.81 57.82 16.25
CA GLU A 196 -37.29 59.14 15.87
C GLU A 196 -36.20 59.64 16.85
N ALA A 197 -36.40 59.46 18.16
CA ALA A 197 -35.39 59.77 19.19
C ALA A 197 -34.09 58.99 18.95
N PHE A 198 -34.20 57.71 18.59
CA PHE A 198 -33.05 56.88 18.22
C PHE A 198 -32.30 57.45 17.00
N ARG A 199 -33.00 57.81 15.92
CA ARG A 199 -32.38 58.40 14.73
C ARG A 199 -31.71 59.74 14.99
N ARG A 200 -32.36 60.62 15.75
CA ARG A 200 -31.78 61.92 16.14
C ARG A 200 -30.54 61.71 17.01
N SER A 201 -30.57 60.75 17.93
CA SER A 201 -29.43 60.34 18.75
C SER A 201 -28.27 59.81 17.89
N LEU A 202 -28.54 58.99 16.88
CA LEU A 202 -27.56 58.49 15.92
C LEU A 202 -26.94 59.62 15.09
N LEU A 203 -27.73 60.60 14.64
CA LEU A 203 -27.25 61.78 13.90
C LEU A 203 -26.40 62.72 14.77
N MET A 204 -26.61 62.72 16.09
CA MET A 204 -25.81 63.49 17.05
C MET A 204 -24.49 62.79 17.42
N CYS A 205 -24.31 61.52 17.05
CA CYS A 205 -23.10 60.76 17.32
C CYS A 205 -21.93 61.26 16.45
N SER A 206 -20.83 61.67 17.08
CA SER A 206 -19.59 62.08 16.39
C SER A 206 -18.66 60.91 16.06
N ALA A 207 -18.80 59.77 16.77
CA ALA A 207 -17.99 58.57 16.57
C ALA A 207 -18.66 57.62 15.55
N VAL A 208 -18.68 58.03 14.27
CA VAL A 208 -19.18 57.22 13.15
C VAL A 208 -18.00 56.77 12.29
N TYR A 209 -17.74 55.47 12.25
CA TYR A 209 -16.61 54.88 11.53
C TYR A 209 -17.07 53.84 10.53
N PHE A 210 -16.23 53.55 9.54
CA PHE A 210 -16.40 52.49 8.57
C PHE A 210 -15.54 51.30 8.94
N TYR A 211 -16.09 50.11 8.82
CA TYR A 211 -15.32 48.87 8.89
C TYR A 211 -15.37 48.17 7.54
N SER A 212 -14.21 48.01 6.93
CA SER A 212 -14.01 47.33 5.65
C SER A 212 -13.37 45.97 5.89
N PRO A 213 -14.15 44.93 6.23
CA PRO A 213 -13.60 43.63 6.57
C PRO A 213 -12.82 43.02 5.40
N PRO A 214 -11.75 42.24 5.67
CA PRO A 214 -11.05 41.50 4.62
C PRO A 214 -11.97 40.45 4.00
N THR A 215 -12.03 40.42 2.68
CA THR A 215 -12.90 39.52 1.90
C THR A 215 -12.26 38.16 1.60
N HIS A 216 -10.99 37.99 1.94
CA HIS A 216 -10.20 36.77 1.74
C HIS A 216 -9.16 36.62 2.86
N ALA A 217 -8.60 35.42 3.02
CA ALA A 217 -7.34 35.24 3.73
C ALA A 217 -6.17 35.71 2.84
N GLY A 218 -5.00 36.01 3.40
CA GLY A 218 -3.82 36.49 2.67
C GLY A 218 -3.42 37.92 2.98
N TRP A 219 -2.60 38.52 2.12
CA TRP A 219 -2.19 39.91 2.27
C TRP A 219 -3.31 40.87 1.83
N CYS A 220 -3.79 41.70 2.75
CA CYS A 220 -4.85 42.67 2.54
C CYS A 220 -4.34 44.10 2.75
N LEU A 221 -4.80 45.02 1.92
CA LEU A 221 -4.57 46.45 2.12
C LEU A 221 -5.58 47.01 3.12
N THR A 222 -5.08 47.70 4.13
CA THR A 222 -5.90 48.49 5.06
C THR A 222 -6.39 49.77 4.38
N PRO A 223 -7.44 50.42 4.92
CA PRO A 223 -7.86 51.74 4.45
C PRO A 223 -6.76 52.82 4.49
N SER A 224 -5.76 52.70 5.36
CA SER A 224 -4.58 53.59 5.42
C SER A 224 -3.53 53.29 4.36
N GLY A 225 -3.65 52.17 3.63
CA GLY A 225 -2.70 51.73 2.61
C GLY A 225 -1.62 50.76 3.11
N ASP A 226 -1.62 50.41 4.40
CA ASP A 226 -0.69 49.42 4.95
C ASP A 226 -1.09 48.00 4.55
N SER A 227 -0.09 47.16 4.22
CA SER A 227 -0.30 45.74 3.90
C SER A 227 -0.24 44.88 5.16
N ILE A 228 -1.31 44.15 5.46
CA ILE A 228 -1.45 43.30 6.65
C ILE A 228 -1.91 41.91 6.24
N PHE A 229 -1.32 40.88 6.84
CA PHE A 229 -1.68 39.49 6.56
C PHE A 229 -2.85 39.00 7.42
N CYS A 230 -3.94 38.54 6.79
CA CYS A 230 -5.10 37.93 7.45
C CYS A 230 -5.09 36.41 7.28
N SER A 231 -5.13 35.66 8.38
CA SER A 231 -5.11 34.18 8.38
C SER A 231 -6.44 33.53 7.98
N SER A 232 -7.54 34.27 8.10
CA SER A 232 -8.87 33.84 7.69
C SER A 232 -9.65 35.01 7.10
N GLU A 233 -10.61 34.71 6.24
CA GLU A 233 -11.58 35.69 5.79
C GLU A 233 -12.50 36.14 6.93
N TYR A 234 -13.22 37.22 6.68
CA TYR A 234 -14.33 37.65 7.50
C TYR A 234 -15.56 36.71 7.35
N ASN A 235 -16.07 36.17 8.46
CA ASN A 235 -17.37 35.49 8.53
C ASN A 235 -18.37 36.34 9.35
N ASN A 236 -19.59 36.55 8.84
CA ASN A 236 -20.69 37.33 9.43
C ASN A 236 -20.97 37.07 10.93
N LEU A 237 -20.58 35.91 11.45
CA LEU A 237 -20.65 35.57 12.89
C LEU A 237 -19.64 36.31 13.78
N LEU A 238 -18.58 36.91 13.22
CA LEU A 238 -17.56 37.65 13.98
C LEU A 238 -18.12 38.96 14.56
N PHE A 239 -19.13 39.59 13.95
CA PHE A 239 -19.78 40.78 14.50
C PHE A 239 -20.47 40.52 15.84
N LYS A 240 -21.14 39.36 15.99
CA LYS A 240 -21.72 38.95 17.28
C LYS A 240 -20.65 38.72 18.35
N ARG A 241 -19.39 38.51 17.96
CA ARG A 241 -18.25 38.27 18.86
C ARG A 241 -17.47 39.53 19.25
N LEU A 242 -17.69 40.68 18.59
CA LEU A 242 -17.18 41.99 19.02
C LEU A 242 -17.54 42.30 20.49
N TYR A 243 -18.63 41.68 21.01
CA TYR A 243 -19.16 41.92 22.35
C TYR A 243 -19.54 40.63 23.11
N LYS A 244 -18.69 39.59 23.10
CA LYS A 244 -18.89 38.40 23.94
C LYS A 244 -18.25 38.61 25.33
N GLY A 245 -19.04 39.05 26.32
CA GLY A 245 -18.58 39.31 27.70
C GLY A 245 -18.76 40.78 28.15
N LYS A 246 -18.04 41.22 29.20
CA LYS A 246 -18.08 42.60 29.74
C LYS A 246 -17.13 43.57 28.98
N GLY A 247 -17.16 43.62 27.64
CA GLY A 247 -16.38 44.62 26.88
C GLY A 247 -16.18 44.36 25.39
N LEU A 248 -15.65 45.37 24.70
CA LEU A 248 -15.27 45.35 23.27
C LEU A 248 -14.08 44.39 23.07
N ARG A 249 -14.29 43.27 22.36
CA ARG A 249 -13.23 42.34 21.97
C ARG A 249 -12.60 42.81 20.67
N ASN A 250 -11.28 42.77 20.59
CA ASN A 250 -10.53 43.05 19.37
C ASN A 250 -10.74 41.91 18.35
N VAL A 251 -11.66 42.10 17.40
CA VAL A 251 -11.99 41.08 16.38
C VAL A 251 -10.89 40.89 15.35
N PHE A 252 -9.92 41.81 15.28
CA PHE A 252 -8.71 41.59 14.50
C PHE A 252 -7.90 40.40 15.03
N GLU A 253 -7.91 40.13 16.34
CA GLU A 253 -7.24 38.94 16.91
C GLU A 253 -7.87 37.61 16.46
N ASP A 254 -9.12 37.62 15.99
CA ASP A 254 -9.80 36.40 15.52
C ASP A 254 -9.44 36.01 14.08
N ILE A 255 -8.90 36.95 13.30
CA ILE A 255 -8.56 36.76 11.87
C ILE A 255 -7.05 36.82 11.61
N MET A 256 -6.24 37.24 12.58
CA MET A 256 -4.77 37.22 12.49
C MET A 256 -4.19 35.86 12.85
N LEU A 257 -2.97 35.59 12.37
CA LEU A 257 -2.18 34.45 12.85
C LEU A 257 -1.92 34.61 14.35
N ASP A 258 -2.09 33.53 15.10
CA ASP A 258 -1.83 33.51 16.54
C ASP A 258 -0.38 33.91 16.81
N LYS A 259 -0.19 35.03 17.50
CA LYS A 259 1.15 35.52 17.80
C LYS A 259 1.84 34.54 18.75
N PRO A 260 2.97 33.92 18.36
CA PRO A 260 3.68 33.00 19.23
C PRO A 260 4.16 33.75 20.49
N LYS A 261 3.93 33.13 21.66
CA LYS A 261 4.38 33.67 22.96
C LYS A 261 5.83 33.29 23.30
N ARG A 262 6.45 32.46 22.46
CA ARG A 262 7.73 31.78 22.67
C ARG A 262 8.75 32.14 21.58
N ALA A 263 10.02 31.90 21.83
CA ALA A 263 11.09 32.26 20.90
C ALA A 263 11.07 31.38 19.65
N TYR A 264 11.59 31.91 18.53
CA TYR A 264 11.66 31.17 17.27
C TYR A 264 12.47 29.86 17.39
N SER A 265 13.54 29.86 18.19
CA SER A 265 14.33 28.65 18.49
C SER A 265 13.50 27.53 19.13
N ASP A 266 12.57 27.88 20.02
CA ASP A 266 11.72 26.91 20.71
C ASP A 266 10.68 26.31 19.75
N ILE A 267 10.19 27.14 18.81
CA ILE A 267 9.26 26.72 17.75
C ILE A 267 9.96 25.74 16.79
N LEU A 268 11.20 26.03 16.41
CA LEU A 268 12.00 25.13 15.57
C LEU A 268 12.26 23.78 16.26
N ALA A 269 12.65 23.80 17.55
CA ALA A 269 12.86 22.57 18.31
C ALA A 269 11.59 21.71 18.39
N ASP A 270 10.45 22.34 18.67
CA ASP A 270 9.15 21.64 18.68
C ASP A 270 8.75 21.13 17.30
N TYR A 271 9.02 21.88 16.23
CA TYR A 271 8.74 21.42 14.87
C TYR A 271 9.54 20.16 14.56
N HIS A 272 10.86 20.15 14.82
CA HIS A 272 11.70 18.98 14.59
C HIS A 272 11.33 17.78 15.47
N ASN A 273 10.77 18.02 16.67
CA ASN A 273 10.30 16.96 17.56
C ASN A 273 8.93 16.39 17.14
N LEU A 274 8.02 17.23 16.65
CA LEU A 274 6.63 16.86 16.38
C LEU A 274 6.38 16.43 14.93
N VAL A 275 7.13 16.97 13.98
CA VAL A 275 7.01 16.67 12.55
C VAL A 275 8.08 15.65 12.19
N LYS A 276 7.66 14.48 11.71
CA LYS A 276 8.57 13.41 11.29
C LYS A 276 9.57 13.98 10.29
N ASP A 277 10.85 13.70 10.51
CA ASP A 277 11.92 14.10 9.60
C ASP A 277 11.85 13.27 8.31
N SER A 278 10.95 13.66 7.40
CA SER A 278 10.74 13.00 6.12
C SER A 278 10.57 14.00 5.00
N LEU A 279 11.00 13.62 3.80
CA LEU A 279 10.91 14.47 2.62
C LEU A 279 9.47 14.97 2.33
N PRO A 280 8.41 14.14 2.44
CA PRO A 280 7.03 14.62 2.29
C PRO A 280 6.64 15.74 3.24
N MET A 281 7.03 15.65 4.51
CA MET A 281 6.73 16.66 5.53
C MET A 281 7.46 17.97 5.24
N LYS A 282 8.73 17.88 4.80
CA LYS A 282 9.52 19.04 4.38
C LYS A 282 8.93 19.71 3.15
N ILE A 283 8.54 18.94 2.12
CA ILE A 283 7.86 19.45 0.92
C ILE A 283 6.56 20.17 1.29
N GLY A 284 5.71 19.53 2.12
CA GLY A 284 4.47 20.15 2.58
C GLY A 284 4.68 21.48 3.33
N THR A 285 5.73 21.56 4.14
CA THR A 285 6.09 22.77 4.88
C THR A 285 6.58 23.89 3.96
N VAL A 286 7.35 23.57 2.92
CA VAL A 286 7.72 24.54 1.87
C VAL A 286 6.49 25.05 1.13
N ILE A 287 5.55 24.15 0.78
CA ILE A 287 4.29 24.52 0.12
C ILE A 287 3.47 25.49 0.98
N SER A 288 3.37 25.25 2.29
CA SER A 288 2.75 26.19 3.23
C SER A 288 3.47 27.55 3.20
N ALA A 289 4.77 27.56 3.44
CA ALA A 289 5.56 28.78 3.54
C ALA A 289 5.55 29.62 2.25
N MET A 290 5.66 28.98 1.09
CA MET A 290 5.74 29.69 -0.20
C MET A 290 4.45 30.44 -0.52
N SER A 291 3.30 29.90 -0.10
CA SER A 291 2.01 30.54 -0.32
C SER A 291 1.92 31.92 0.36
N ARG A 292 2.62 32.12 1.50
CA ARG A 292 2.67 33.39 2.23
C ARG A 292 3.52 34.45 1.55
N LEU A 293 4.40 34.02 0.64
CA LEU A 293 5.38 34.86 -0.03
C LEU A 293 5.02 35.14 -1.50
N LEU A 294 3.84 34.69 -1.97
CA LEU A 294 3.42 34.88 -3.36
C LEU A 294 3.42 36.35 -3.83
N PRO A 295 2.99 37.35 -3.03
CA PRO A 295 3.06 38.75 -3.46
C PRO A 295 4.50 39.20 -3.70
N GLN A 296 5.43 38.78 -2.84
CA GLN A 296 6.83 39.12 -2.96
C GLN A 296 7.44 38.43 -4.19
N PHE A 297 7.13 37.15 -4.44
CA PHE A 297 7.54 36.48 -5.70
C PHE A 297 6.98 37.16 -6.95
N LYS A 298 5.74 37.66 -6.90
CA LYS A 298 5.10 38.42 -7.99
C LYS A 298 5.84 39.73 -8.28
N GLU A 299 6.37 40.43 -7.27
CA GLU A 299 7.23 41.61 -7.47
C GLU A 299 8.51 41.30 -8.26
N GLU A 300 8.99 40.05 -8.21
CA GLU A 300 10.15 39.56 -8.96
C GLU A 300 9.74 38.82 -10.26
N SER A 301 8.52 39.06 -10.74
CA SER A 301 7.94 38.48 -11.95
C SER A 301 7.86 36.95 -11.95
N LEU A 302 7.65 36.34 -10.79
CA LEU A 302 7.38 34.90 -10.63
C LEU A 302 5.94 34.68 -10.17
N THR A 303 5.18 33.92 -10.95
CA THR A 303 3.84 33.45 -10.59
C THR A 303 3.82 31.92 -10.56
N GLN A 304 2.83 31.34 -9.86
CA GLN A 304 2.60 29.90 -9.97
C GLN A 304 2.12 29.59 -11.39
N ASP A 305 2.70 28.57 -12.00
CA ASP A 305 2.36 28.05 -13.32
C ASP A 305 1.98 26.57 -13.28
N ARG A 306 1.99 25.94 -12.09
CA ARG A 306 1.68 24.52 -11.90
C ARG A 306 0.88 24.27 -10.64
N ALA A 307 0.05 23.23 -10.69
CA ALA A 307 -0.58 22.67 -9.51
C ALA A 307 0.33 21.65 -8.82
N TRP A 308 -0.06 21.24 -7.62
CA TRP A 308 0.62 20.20 -6.86
C TRP A 308 -0.34 19.04 -6.65
N ALA A 309 0.08 17.81 -6.94
CA ALA A 309 -0.68 16.60 -6.63
C ALA A 309 0.03 15.81 -5.54
N VAL A 310 -0.70 15.41 -4.51
CA VAL A 310 -0.22 14.53 -3.46
C VAL A 310 -1.01 13.24 -3.51
N GLU A 311 -0.35 12.16 -3.92
CA GLU A 311 -0.94 10.82 -3.99
C GLU A 311 -0.78 10.13 -2.64
N THR A 312 -1.90 9.73 -2.02
CA THR A 312 -1.93 9.10 -0.70
C THR A 312 -2.65 7.76 -0.74
N SER A 313 -2.08 6.72 -0.16
CA SER A 313 -2.69 5.39 -0.09
C SER A 313 -3.79 5.25 0.96
N ASP A 314 -3.91 6.22 1.90
CA ASP A 314 -4.89 6.17 2.99
C ASP A 314 -5.31 7.56 3.51
N ASP A 315 -6.47 7.59 4.19
CA ASP A 315 -7.07 8.82 4.76
C ASP A 315 -6.23 9.45 5.88
N THR A 316 -5.46 8.67 6.64
CA THR A 316 -4.62 9.19 7.73
C THR A 316 -3.46 10.00 7.15
N THR A 317 -2.79 9.45 6.14
CA THR A 317 -1.73 10.14 5.40
C THR A 317 -2.27 11.40 4.71
N SER A 318 -3.46 11.33 4.10
CA SER A 318 -4.17 12.49 3.54
C SER A 318 -4.40 13.61 4.57
N LYS A 319 -4.86 13.27 5.77
CA LYS A 319 -5.06 14.21 6.87
C LYS A 319 -3.76 14.81 7.39
N VAL A 320 -2.71 14.00 7.54
CA VAL A 320 -1.38 14.48 7.95
C VAL A 320 -0.84 15.50 6.96
N MET A 321 -0.84 15.17 5.66
CA MET A 321 -0.39 16.07 4.61
C MET A 321 -1.23 17.36 4.55
N THR A 322 -2.54 17.23 4.74
CA THR A 322 -3.46 18.37 4.85
C THR A 322 -3.05 19.28 5.99
N VAL A 323 -2.80 18.74 7.19
CA VAL A 323 -2.44 19.54 8.38
C VAL A 323 -1.13 20.31 8.21
N VAL A 324 -0.14 19.73 7.51
CA VAL A 324 1.16 20.37 7.29
C VAL A 324 1.08 21.48 6.22
N MET A 325 0.26 21.32 5.19
CA MET A 325 0.13 22.30 4.10
C MET A 325 -0.97 23.34 4.33
N GLN A 326 -2.05 22.97 5.02
CA GLN A 326 -3.22 23.83 5.21
C GLN A 326 -2.88 24.98 6.13
N ASN A 327 -3.05 26.18 5.58
CA ASN A 327 -2.64 27.39 6.26
C ASN A 327 -3.66 28.53 6.18
N ARG A 328 -4.85 28.26 5.61
CA ARG A 328 -6.02 29.09 5.87
C ARG A 328 -6.57 28.70 7.23
N GLN A 329 -6.40 29.58 8.21
CA GLN A 329 -6.83 29.39 9.60
C GLN A 329 -6.30 28.08 10.20
N HIS A 330 -5.16 28.12 10.91
CA HIS A 330 -4.54 26.95 11.60
C HIS A 330 -5.38 26.38 12.77
N ARG A 331 -6.70 26.52 12.72
CA ARG A 331 -7.69 26.10 13.72
C ARG A 331 -8.75 25.15 13.16
N THR A 332 -8.81 24.95 11.84
CA THR A 332 -9.72 23.99 11.20
C THR A 332 -8.96 23.09 10.23
N MET A 333 -9.42 21.85 10.04
CA MET A 333 -8.87 20.88 9.07
C MET A 333 -9.83 20.67 7.89
N GLU A 334 -10.72 21.64 7.64
CA GLU A 334 -11.73 21.53 6.59
C GLU A 334 -11.08 21.73 5.22
N THR A 335 -11.20 20.72 4.36
CA THR A 335 -10.75 20.75 2.96
C THR A 335 -11.92 20.84 2.00
N LEU A 336 -11.68 21.31 0.78
CA LEU A 336 -12.65 21.21 -0.29
C LEU A 336 -12.68 19.78 -0.83
N PHE A 337 -13.87 19.23 -1.06
CA PHE A 337 -14.01 17.92 -1.68
C PHE A 337 -14.41 18.08 -3.14
N SER A 338 -13.86 17.24 -4.03
CA SER A 338 -14.21 17.25 -5.44
C SER A 338 -15.69 17.01 -5.68
N SER A 339 -16.40 16.30 -4.80
CA SER A 339 -17.84 16.04 -4.91
C SER A 339 -18.71 17.29 -4.71
N MET A 340 -18.17 18.39 -4.17
CA MET A 340 -18.91 19.64 -3.99
C MET A 340 -19.29 20.29 -5.34
N ARG A 341 -20.31 21.14 -5.33
CA ARG A 341 -20.74 21.88 -6.54
C ARG A 341 -19.62 22.83 -6.97
N LEU A 342 -19.29 22.85 -8.27
CA LEU A 342 -18.19 23.68 -8.79
C LEU A 342 -18.31 25.17 -8.43
N PRO A 343 -19.49 25.84 -8.53
CA PRO A 343 -19.63 27.23 -8.10
C PRO A 343 -19.26 27.47 -6.63
N TYR A 344 -19.50 26.48 -5.76
CA TYR A 344 -19.10 26.57 -4.35
C TYR A 344 -17.58 26.43 -4.19
N ILE A 345 -16.95 25.52 -4.94
CA ILE A 345 -15.49 25.35 -4.94
C ILE A 345 -14.81 26.62 -5.44
N GLU A 346 -15.30 27.21 -6.52
CA GLU A 346 -14.80 28.49 -7.07
C GLU A 346 -14.98 29.65 -6.07
N GLU A 347 -16.14 29.74 -5.43
CA GLU A 347 -16.40 30.74 -4.39
C GLU A 347 -15.48 30.55 -3.19
N GLN A 348 -15.23 29.30 -2.77
CA GLN A 348 -14.31 29.01 -1.68
C GLN A 348 -12.88 29.33 -2.04
N ALA A 349 -12.41 28.94 -3.23
CA ALA A 349 -11.05 29.17 -3.69
C ALA A 349 -10.69 30.67 -3.76
N LYS A 350 -11.64 31.55 -4.12
CA LYS A 350 -11.45 33.02 -4.08
C LYS A 350 -11.10 33.57 -2.68
N ARG A 351 -11.36 32.78 -1.63
CA ARG A 351 -11.09 33.14 -0.23
C ARG A 351 -9.70 32.70 0.23
N TYR A 352 -8.95 31.93 -0.59
CA TYR A 352 -7.61 31.38 -0.30
C TYR A 352 -6.47 32.21 -0.91
N VAL A 353 -6.57 33.54 -0.95
CA VAL A 353 -5.47 34.38 -1.49
C VAL A 353 -4.23 34.26 -0.60
N ASP A 354 -3.05 34.12 -1.20
CA ASP A 354 -1.77 33.91 -0.52
C ASP A 354 -1.81 32.75 0.52
N CYS A 355 -2.58 31.71 0.21
CA CYS A 355 -2.77 30.50 0.99
C CYS A 355 -2.73 29.24 0.10
N VAL A 356 -2.66 28.08 0.75
CA VAL A 356 -2.79 26.78 0.09
C VAL A 356 -4.27 26.39 -0.03
N ALA A 357 -4.74 26.18 -1.25
CA ALA A 357 -6.10 25.70 -1.54
C ALA A 357 -6.06 24.19 -1.77
N ILE A 358 -6.48 23.41 -0.76
CA ILE A 358 -6.47 21.95 -0.81
C ILE A 358 -7.84 21.43 -1.29
N ILE A 359 -7.81 20.71 -2.41
CA ILE A 359 -8.95 19.98 -2.96
C ILE A 359 -8.65 18.48 -2.81
N ARG A 360 -9.54 17.76 -2.14
CA ARG A 360 -9.44 16.32 -1.94
C ARG A 360 -10.34 15.57 -2.92
N HIS A 361 -9.77 14.59 -3.61
CA HIS A 361 -10.47 13.62 -4.43
C HIS A 361 -10.20 12.22 -3.87
N ASP A 362 -11.26 11.43 -3.75
CA ASP A 362 -11.17 10.05 -3.30
C ASP A 362 -11.90 9.22 -4.35
N CYS A 363 -11.17 8.42 -5.12
CA CYS A 363 -11.73 7.63 -6.22
C CYS A 363 -12.74 6.58 -5.74
N THR A 364 -12.74 6.22 -4.45
CA THR A 364 -13.73 5.28 -3.88
C THR A 364 -15.08 5.95 -3.60
N ILE A 365 -15.08 7.27 -3.34
CA ILE A 365 -16.28 8.02 -2.91
C ILE A 365 -16.78 8.97 -4.01
N CYS A 366 -15.87 9.56 -4.78
CA CYS A 366 -16.16 10.62 -5.74
C CYS A 366 -16.22 10.08 -7.18
N SER A 367 -17.15 10.60 -7.98
CA SER A 367 -17.29 10.14 -9.37
C SER A 367 -16.18 10.68 -10.28
N MET A 368 -15.92 9.98 -11.40
CA MET A 368 -15.04 10.49 -12.46
C MET A 368 -15.52 11.81 -13.08
N HIS A 369 -16.84 12.07 -13.05
CA HIS A 369 -17.36 13.39 -13.45
C HIS A 369 -16.91 14.48 -12.49
N ASP A 370 -16.94 14.21 -11.18
CA ASP A 370 -16.45 15.10 -10.15
C ASP A 370 -14.94 15.33 -10.23
N PHE A 371 -14.20 14.34 -10.70
CA PHE A 371 -12.77 14.50 -10.94
C PHE A 371 -12.49 15.41 -12.14
N ASN A 372 -13.10 15.12 -13.29
CA ASN A 372 -12.90 15.86 -14.53
C ASN A 372 -13.26 17.34 -14.41
N LYS A 373 -14.32 17.69 -13.66
CA LYS A 373 -14.67 19.10 -13.41
C LYS A 373 -13.58 19.82 -12.61
N ILE A 374 -12.91 19.15 -11.68
CA ILE A 374 -11.82 19.71 -10.86
C ILE A 374 -10.56 19.87 -11.71
N LEU A 375 -10.21 18.88 -12.52
CA LEU A 375 -9.09 19.00 -13.46
C LEU A 375 -9.29 20.18 -14.42
N LYS A 376 -10.50 20.36 -14.94
CA LYS A 376 -10.85 21.52 -15.78
C LYS A 376 -10.70 22.84 -15.01
N TYR A 377 -11.20 22.91 -13.79
CA TYR A 377 -11.07 24.09 -12.93
C TYR A 377 -9.59 24.43 -12.65
N LEU A 378 -8.77 23.44 -12.30
CA LEU A 378 -7.34 23.62 -12.07
C LEU A 378 -6.62 24.09 -13.34
N TYR A 379 -6.97 23.53 -14.50
CA TYR A 379 -6.43 23.96 -15.78
C TYR A 379 -6.75 25.44 -16.06
N GLU A 380 -8.01 25.84 -15.89
CA GLU A 380 -8.46 27.23 -16.07
C GLU A 380 -7.81 28.17 -15.04
N LEU A 381 -7.63 27.72 -13.80
CA LEU A 381 -6.96 28.49 -12.75
C LEU A 381 -5.50 28.77 -13.12
N LEU A 382 -4.77 27.79 -13.66
CA LEU A 382 -3.36 27.98 -14.03
C LEU A 382 -3.21 28.85 -15.29
N HIS A 383 -4.06 28.66 -16.31
CA HIS A 383 -3.92 29.33 -17.61
C HIS A 383 -4.61 30.71 -17.67
N ASN A 384 -5.73 30.88 -16.96
CA ASN A 384 -6.54 32.10 -16.98
C ASN A 384 -6.51 32.86 -15.63
N GLY A 385 -5.97 32.25 -14.58
CA GLY A 385 -6.07 32.77 -13.21
C GLY A 385 -4.95 33.71 -12.79
N ASN A 386 -3.72 33.56 -13.27
CA ASN A 386 -2.58 34.35 -12.80
C ASN A 386 -2.28 35.62 -13.61
N GLY A 387 -3.34 36.28 -14.11
CA GLY A 387 -3.25 37.64 -14.64
C GLY A 387 -2.99 38.69 -13.54
N ASN A 388 -3.06 39.97 -13.87
CA ASN A 388 -2.92 41.10 -12.92
C ASN A 388 -3.93 41.12 -11.75
N ASP A 389 -4.84 40.14 -11.67
CA ASP A 389 -5.87 40.01 -10.64
C ASP A 389 -5.28 39.46 -9.33
N ASP A 390 -5.13 40.33 -8.35
CA ASP A 390 -4.56 40.02 -7.04
C ASP A 390 -5.39 39.01 -6.23
N LEU A 391 -6.65 38.75 -6.63
CA LEU A 391 -7.57 37.81 -5.96
C LEU A 391 -7.36 36.34 -6.34
N LYS A 392 -6.38 36.01 -7.19
CA LYS A 392 -6.16 34.64 -7.70
C LYS A 392 -4.80 34.06 -7.37
N ARG A 393 -3.99 34.75 -6.55
CA ARG A 393 -2.69 34.25 -6.07
C ARG A 393 -2.90 33.13 -5.06
N ILE A 394 -2.95 31.88 -5.51
CA ILE A 394 -3.17 30.72 -4.65
C ILE A 394 -2.16 29.62 -4.99
N VAL A 395 -1.91 28.72 -4.05
CA VAL A 395 -1.21 27.45 -4.30
C VAL A 395 -2.23 26.33 -4.37
N PRO A 396 -2.62 25.84 -5.56
CA PRO A 396 -3.59 24.77 -5.68
C PRO A 396 -2.93 23.41 -5.42
N VAL A 397 -3.49 22.66 -4.48
CA VAL A 397 -3.05 21.30 -4.14
C VAL A 397 -4.22 20.32 -4.30
N LEU A 398 -4.01 19.28 -5.11
CA LEU A 398 -4.92 18.15 -5.28
C LEU A 398 -4.40 16.97 -4.45
N VAL A 399 -5.15 16.55 -3.44
CA VAL A 399 -4.86 15.32 -2.69
C VAL A 399 -5.73 14.21 -3.26
N ILE A 400 -5.12 13.12 -3.73
CA ILE A 400 -5.79 12.03 -4.47
C ILE A 400 -5.26 10.66 -4.06
N ASP A 401 -6.07 9.62 -4.19
CA ASP A 401 -5.70 8.22 -3.92
C ASP A 401 -5.15 7.47 -5.15
N ARG A 402 -5.50 7.91 -6.37
CA ARG A 402 -4.95 7.38 -7.64
C ARG A 402 -4.53 8.50 -8.58
N ALA A 403 -3.29 8.96 -8.49
CA ALA A 403 -2.79 10.06 -9.32
C ALA A 403 -2.59 9.69 -10.80
N GLY A 404 -2.52 8.38 -11.12
CA GLY A 404 -2.48 7.90 -12.51
C GLY A 404 -3.72 8.22 -13.35
N SER A 405 -4.80 8.70 -12.71
CA SER A 405 -5.99 9.22 -13.38
C SER A 405 -5.79 10.64 -13.95
N ILE A 406 -4.74 11.37 -13.54
CA ILE A 406 -4.50 12.74 -13.97
C ILE A 406 -3.93 12.76 -15.40
N PRO A 407 -4.54 13.49 -16.36
CA PRO A 407 -4.03 13.57 -17.72
C PRO A 407 -2.61 14.13 -17.80
N GLU A 408 -1.77 13.55 -18.66
CA GLU A 408 -0.38 14.00 -18.84
C GLU A 408 -0.24 15.47 -19.26
N GLY A 409 -1.26 16.01 -19.94
CA GLY A 409 -1.32 17.40 -20.38
C GLY A 409 -1.61 18.42 -19.28
N LEU A 410 -1.93 17.99 -18.05
CA LEU A 410 -2.09 18.90 -16.92
C LEU A 410 -0.73 19.22 -16.28
N GLU A 411 -0.41 20.51 -16.21
CA GLU A 411 0.85 21.02 -15.66
C GLU A 411 0.82 20.98 -14.12
N LEU A 412 1.44 19.93 -13.56
CA LEU A 412 1.55 19.77 -12.10
C LEU A 412 2.84 19.06 -11.69
N HIS A 413 3.22 19.26 -10.44
CA HIS A 413 4.23 18.48 -9.71
C HIS A 413 3.56 17.40 -8.87
N GLN A 414 4.10 16.18 -8.84
CA GLN A 414 3.46 15.03 -8.17
C GLN A 414 4.35 14.45 -7.08
N LEU A 415 3.80 14.37 -5.86
CA LEU A 415 4.39 13.71 -4.71
C LEU A 415 3.61 12.43 -4.41
N SER A 416 4.20 11.26 -4.68
CA SER A 416 3.59 9.96 -4.39
C SER A 416 4.06 9.40 -3.06
N LEU A 417 3.11 9.09 -2.17
CA LEU A 417 3.37 8.60 -0.82
C LEU A 417 3.00 7.12 -0.71
N THR A 418 4.01 6.25 -0.70
CA THR A 418 3.86 4.81 -0.49
C THR A 418 3.87 4.43 1.00
N GLU A 419 4.53 5.22 1.84
CA GLU A 419 4.58 5.01 3.29
C GLU A 419 3.40 5.67 4.03
N GLN A 420 2.83 4.95 5.00
CA GLN A 420 1.85 5.55 5.92
C GLN A 420 2.52 6.58 6.83
N LEU A 421 2.00 7.80 6.84
CA LEU A 421 2.44 8.86 7.75
C LEU A 421 1.52 8.88 8.97
N LYS A 422 2.09 8.66 10.16
CA LYS A 422 1.37 8.71 11.44
C LYS A 422 1.98 9.78 12.33
N ILE A 423 1.13 10.67 12.81
CA ILE A 423 1.47 11.72 13.78
C ILE A 423 0.51 11.58 14.95
N GLU A 424 1.04 11.49 16.17
CA GLU A 424 0.24 11.25 17.38
C GLU A 424 -0.72 12.40 17.69
N ASN A 425 -0.33 13.64 17.38
CA ASN A 425 -1.13 14.82 17.69
C ASN A 425 -1.10 15.85 16.55
N LEU A 426 -2.10 15.74 15.66
CA LEU A 426 -2.28 16.63 14.52
C LEU A 426 -2.51 18.09 14.94
N GLU A 427 -3.21 18.34 16.07
CA GLU A 427 -3.47 19.70 16.54
C GLU A 427 -2.18 20.42 16.96
N LYS A 428 -1.25 19.71 17.63
CA LYS A 428 0.06 20.25 18.00
C LYS A 428 0.91 20.56 16.77
N VAL A 429 0.87 19.69 15.76
CA VAL A 429 1.57 19.93 14.49
C VAL A 429 0.97 21.14 13.76
N GLN A 430 -0.36 21.22 13.66
CA GLN A 430 -1.03 22.36 13.04
C GLN A 430 -0.66 23.68 13.74
N LYS A 431 -0.60 23.65 15.09
CA LYS A 431 -0.19 24.80 15.89
C LYS A 431 1.26 25.21 15.63
N VAL A 432 2.22 24.27 15.65
CA VAL A 432 3.64 24.62 15.45
C VAL A 432 3.90 25.11 14.03
N VAL A 433 3.24 24.54 13.01
CA VAL A 433 3.28 25.04 11.63
C VAL A 433 2.69 26.45 11.54
N GLY A 434 1.58 26.72 12.24
CA GLY A 434 0.99 28.06 12.29
C GLY A 434 1.88 29.10 12.98
N GLU A 435 2.63 28.70 14.01
CA GLU A 435 3.62 29.55 14.66
C GLU A 435 4.82 29.85 13.74
N LEU A 436 5.24 28.87 12.91
CA LEU A 436 6.27 29.08 11.88
C LEU A 436 5.79 30.07 10.81
N ASP A 437 4.60 29.85 10.25
CA ASP A 437 3.97 30.76 9.28
C ASP A 437 3.84 32.18 9.83
N CYS A 438 3.46 32.33 11.11
CA CYS A 438 3.39 33.63 11.76
C CYS A 438 4.74 34.33 11.79
N ASN A 439 5.84 33.61 12.07
CA ASN A 439 7.18 34.19 12.05
C ASN A 439 7.60 34.64 10.65
N ILE A 440 7.28 33.86 9.60
CA ILE A 440 7.56 34.23 8.21
C ILE A 440 6.83 35.53 7.85
N VAL A 441 5.53 35.59 8.14
CA VAL A 441 4.69 36.78 7.88
C VAL A 441 5.19 37.99 8.67
N LYS A 442 5.48 37.85 9.97
CA LYS A 442 5.97 38.96 10.81
C LYS A 442 7.37 39.42 10.41
N PHE A 443 8.21 38.53 9.88
CA PHE A 443 9.48 38.92 9.29
C PHE A 443 9.26 39.77 8.04
N ALA A 444 8.33 39.38 7.16
CA ALA A 444 7.95 40.14 5.97
C ALA A 444 7.36 41.52 6.29
N GLU A 445 6.48 41.61 7.30
CA GLU A 445 5.88 42.88 7.74
C GLU A 445 6.95 43.85 8.31
N ARG A 446 7.91 43.36 9.10
CA ARG A 446 8.87 44.21 9.83
C ARG A 446 10.11 44.57 9.02
N ASN A 447 10.50 43.72 8.07
CA ASN A 447 11.76 43.86 7.33
C ASN A 447 11.57 43.67 5.81
N PRO A 448 10.69 44.46 5.16
CA PRO A 448 10.35 44.26 3.75
C PRO A 448 11.58 44.34 2.81
N ASP A 449 12.47 45.32 3.02
CA ASP A 449 13.67 45.48 2.20
C ASP A 449 14.68 44.32 2.37
N ALA A 450 14.86 43.84 3.61
CA ALA A 450 15.75 42.73 3.89
C ALA A 450 15.22 41.42 3.29
N LEU A 451 13.91 41.19 3.39
CA LEU A 451 13.26 40.05 2.74
C LEU A 451 13.44 40.11 1.23
N LYS A 452 13.23 41.28 0.61
CA LYS A 452 13.40 41.48 -0.83
C LYS A 452 14.81 41.13 -1.31
N GLN A 453 15.84 41.58 -0.58
CA GLN A 453 17.23 41.25 -0.90
C GLN A 453 17.52 39.75 -0.77
N ARG A 454 17.08 39.11 0.32
CA ARG A 454 17.26 37.66 0.53
C ARG A 454 16.53 36.85 -0.54
N MET A 455 15.31 37.24 -0.87
CA MET A 455 14.49 36.57 -1.87
C MET A 455 15.09 36.69 -3.26
N LYS A 456 15.63 37.85 -3.67
CA LYS A 456 16.39 37.99 -4.93
C LYS A 456 17.57 37.01 -5.01
N LYS A 457 18.33 36.89 -3.93
CA LYS A 457 19.45 35.93 -3.84
C LYS A 457 18.96 34.49 -3.92
N ALA A 458 17.91 34.14 -3.18
CA ALA A 458 17.32 32.80 -3.20
C ALA A 458 16.75 32.42 -4.58
N ILE A 459 16.08 33.35 -5.27
CA ILE A 459 15.55 33.16 -6.63
C ILE A 459 16.71 32.95 -7.62
N ALA A 460 17.78 33.74 -7.55
CA ALA A 460 18.93 33.58 -8.43
C ALA A 460 19.55 32.17 -8.28
N ASN A 461 19.76 31.73 -7.04
CA ASN A 461 20.28 30.39 -6.74
C ASN A 461 19.32 29.28 -7.20
N ALA A 462 18.02 29.44 -6.93
CA ALA A 462 17.01 28.47 -7.35
C ALA A 462 16.96 28.34 -8.89
N ARG A 463 17.04 29.45 -9.63
CA ARG A 463 17.10 29.42 -11.10
C ARG A 463 18.29 28.62 -11.62
N GLU A 464 19.47 28.78 -11.03
CA GLU A 464 20.65 27.98 -11.42
C GLU A 464 20.47 26.49 -11.10
N MET A 465 19.90 26.15 -9.94
CA MET A 465 19.61 24.76 -9.57
C MET A 465 18.57 24.12 -10.50
N ILE A 466 17.48 24.83 -10.80
CA ILE A 466 16.38 24.33 -11.64
C ILE A 466 16.82 24.11 -13.10
N LYS A 467 17.78 24.89 -13.63
CA LYS A 467 18.35 24.64 -14.98
C LYS A 467 18.94 23.23 -15.14
N THR A 468 19.33 22.58 -14.04
CA THR A 468 19.88 21.21 -14.05
C THR A 468 18.81 20.12 -14.12
N LEU A 469 17.52 20.49 -14.03
CA LEU A 469 16.39 19.56 -14.09
C LEU A 469 15.96 19.30 -15.54
N PRO A 470 15.23 18.20 -15.81
CA PRO A 470 14.59 17.97 -17.11
C PRO A 470 13.67 19.13 -17.50
N MET A 471 13.57 19.46 -18.79
CA MET A 471 12.73 20.57 -19.30
C MET A 471 11.30 20.55 -18.74
N ARG A 472 10.70 19.36 -18.59
CA ARG A 472 9.34 19.23 -18.03
C ARG A 472 9.23 19.60 -16.55
N SER A 473 10.31 19.65 -15.79
CA SER A 473 10.33 20.09 -14.37
C SER A 473 10.79 21.54 -14.20
N GLN A 474 11.26 22.19 -15.27
CA GLN A 474 11.65 23.61 -15.23
C GLN A 474 10.40 24.49 -15.28
N SER A 475 9.97 25.00 -14.13
CA SER A 475 8.77 25.83 -14.00
C SER A 475 9.01 27.00 -13.04
N SER A 476 8.19 28.04 -13.15
CA SER A 476 8.17 29.17 -12.21
C SER A 476 7.80 28.70 -10.80
N SER A 477 6.87 27.73 -10.71
CA SER A 477 6.47 27.09 -9.46
C SER A 477 7.63 26.36 -8.79
N ALA A 478 8.47 25.64 -9.55
CA ALA A 478 9.65 24.96 -9.03
C ALA A 478 10.73 25.96 -8.54
N VAL A 479 10.89 27.09 -9.23
CA VAL A 479 11.78 28.17 -8.77
C VAL A 479 11.28 28.77 -7.45
N ILE A 480 9.98 29.06 -7.34
CA ILE A 480 9.35 29.57 -6.11
C ILE A 480 9.55 28.57 -4.96
N PHE A 481 9.32 27.28 -5.23
CA PHE A 481 9.46 26.20 -4.26
C PHE A 481 10.90 26.10 -3.72
N ILE A 482 11.90 25.98 -4.60
CA ILE A 482 13.31 25.88 -4.18
C ILE A 482 13.82 27.18 -3.54
N ALA A 483 13.40 28.36 -4.04
CA ALA A 483 13.75 29.63 -3.42
C ALA A 483 13.20 29.72 -1.98
N THR A 484 11.99 29.23 -1.75
CA THR A 484 11.40 29.16 -0.41
C THR A 484 12.16 28.19 0.48
N ALA A 485 12.52 27.00 -0.01
CA ALA A 485 13.34 26.05 0.73
C ALA A 485 14.70 26.64 1.15
N LEU A 486 15.34 27.42 0.27
CA LEU A 486 16.59 28.13 0.58
C LEU A 486 16.41 29.20 1.67
N LEU A 487 15.28 29.93 1.68
CA LEU A 487 14.96 30.90 2.73
C LEU A 487 14.71 30.21 4.08
N LEU A 488 14.01 29.08 4.08
CA LEU A 488 13.76 28.28 5.28
C LEU A 488 15.06 27.65 5.82
N ARG A 489 15.98 27.27 4.95
CA ARG A 489 17.34 26.86 5.32
C ARG A 489 18.12 28.00 5.97
N GLU A 490 18.09 29.21 5.41
CA GLU A 490 18.69 30.40 6.05
C GLU A 490 18.06 30.71 7.42
N GLY A 491 16.79 30.34 7.62
CA GLY A 491 16.08 30.40 8.90
C GLY A 491 16.43 29.27 9.88
N GLY A 492 17.23 28.28 9.47
CA GLY A 492 17.61 27.13 10.31
C GLY A 492 16.57 26.01 10.41
N LEU A 493 15.50 26.06 9.61
CA LEU A 493 14.47 24.99 9.58
C LEU A 493 14.92 23.79 8.74
N PHE A 494 15.73 24.03 7.70
CA PHE A 494 16.25 23.00 6.80
C PHE A 494 17.77 23.07 6.69
N THR A 495 18.35 21.96 6.28
CA THR A 495 19.77 21.79 5.96
C THR A 495 20.00 21.89 4.45
N ASP A 496 21.27 21.97 4.01
CA ASP A 496 21.59 21.87 2.58
C ASP A 496 21.20 20.52 1.98
N SER A 497 21.28 19.43 2.76
CA SER A 497 20.85 18.09 2.33
C SER A 497 19.37 18.08 1.97
N ASP A 498 18.53 18.70 2.80
CA ASP A 498 17.08 18.75 2.57
C ASP A 498 16.72 19.44 1.25
N VAL A 499 17.43 20.52 0.93
CA VAL A 499 17.24 21.25 -0.34
C VAL A 499 17.69 20.38 -1.53
N GLN A 500 18.77 19.59 -1.39
CA GLN A 500 19.20 18.66 -2.42
C GLN A 500 18.22 17.50 -2.60
N ASP A 501 17.65 16.96 -1.53
CA ASP A 501 16.64 15.89 -1.60
C ASP A 501 15.38 16.37 -2.33
N MET A 502 14.94 17.60 -2.06
CA MET A 502 13.84 18.25 -2.79
C MET A 502 14.16 18.45 -4.28
N LEU A 503 15.40 18.85 -4.61
CA LEU A 503 15.84 19.02 -5.99
C LEU A 503 15.90 17.67 -6.72
N GLN A 504 16.37 16.63 -6.03
CA GLN A 504 16.44 15.27 -6.56
C GLN A 504 15.04 14.67 -6.75
N TRP A 505 14.09 14.99 -5.85
CA TRP A 505 12.69 14.66 -6.03
C TRP A 505 12.10 15.33 -7.28
N LEU A 506 12.29 16.65 -7.47
CA LEU A 506 11.85 17.35 -8.69
C LEU A 506 12.45 16.78 -9.99
N ARG A 507 13.64 16.17 -9.90
CA ARG A 507 14.28 15.46 -11.03
C ARG A 507 13.60 14.13 -11.35
N ASN A 508 13.11 13.43 -10.34
CA ASN A 508 12.60 12.07 -10.45
C ASN A 508 11.07 11.98 -10.55
N GLU A 509 10.31 12.98 -10.10
CA GLU A 509 8.83 12.96 -10.08
C GLU A 509 8.21 12.62 -11.46
N VAL A 510 8.88 13.00 -12.56
CA VAL A 510 8.42 12.71 -13.92
C VAL A 510 8.47 11.21 -14.25
N LYS A 511 9.43 10.47 -13.68
CA LYS A 511 9.59 9.02 -13.85
C LYS A 511 8.73 8.21 -12.87
N GLU A 512 8.43 8.81 -11.72
CA GLU A 512 7.65 8.19 -10.64
C GLU A 512 6.14 8.37 -10.80
N ARG A 513 5.70 9.23 -11.73
CA ARG A 513 4.29 9.33 -12.14
C ARG A 513 3.76 7.95 -12.53
N THR A 514 2.79 7.44 -11.78
CA THR A 514 2.04 6.23 -12.10
C THR A 514 1.40 6.42 -13.48
N SER A 515 1.94 5.77 -14.52
CA SER A 515 1.34 5.82 -15.85
C SER A 515 -0.07 5.21 -15.77
N MET A 516 -0.99 5.69 -16.60
CA MET A 516 -2.29 5.03 -16.77
C MET A 516 -2.10 3.53 -17.05
N SER A 517 -1.07 3.17 -17.84
CA SER A 517 -0.71 1.79 -18.15
C SER A 517 -0.38 0.96 -16.90
N ARG A 518 0.43 1.47 -15.96
CA ARG A 518 0.73 0.76 -14.70
C ARG A 518 -0.50 0.58 -13.83
N SER A 519 -1.36 1.60 -13.72
CA SER A 519 -2.58 1.49 -12.93
C SER A 519 -3.54 0.45 -13.52
N VAL A 520 -3.65 0.40 -14.85
CA VAL A 520 -4.44 -0.61 -15.57
C VAL A 520 -3.86 -2.01 -15.35
N CYS A 521 -2.55 -2.18 -15.53
CA CYS A 521 -1.88 -3.47 -15.35
C CYS A 521 -2.02 -4.00 -13.92
N LYS A 522 -1.84 -3.13 -12.92
CA LYS A 522 -1.98 -3.51 -11.51
C LYS A 522 -3.41 -3.95 -11.20
N ALA A 523 -4.42 -3.17 -11.57
CA ALA A 523 -5.81 -3.52 -11.31
C ALA A 523 -6.23 -4.83 -12.01
N ILE A 524 -5.79 -5.05 -13.25
CA ILE A 524 -6.05 -6.30 -13.97
C ILE A 524 -5.29 -7.47 -13.31
N GLY A 525 -4.04 -7.27 -12.88
CA GLY A 525 -3.22 -8.27 -12.20
C GLY A 525 -3.79 -8.68 -10.84
N ASP A 526 -4.29 -7.71 -10.07
CA ASP A 526 -4.95 -7.92 -8.77
C ASP A 526 -6.24 -8.75 -8.95
N VAL A 527 -7.10 -8.38 -9.91
CA VAL A 527 -8.33 -9.14 -10.22
C VAL A 527 -8.02 -10.54 -10.74
N THR A 528 -7.01 -10.68 -11.60
CA THR A 528 -6.60 -11.99 -12.12
C THR A 528 -6.08 -12.89 -11.00
N SER A 529 -5.26 -12.33 -10.09
CA SER A 529 -4.75 -13.03 -8.92
C SER A 529 -5.89 -13.46 -8.01
N ASP A 530 -6.83 -12.57 -7.70
CA ASP A 530 -8.00 -12.88 -6.88
C ASP A 530 -8.89 -13.95 -7.52
N ALA A 531 -9.11 -13.89 -8.83
CA ALA A 531 -9.92 -14.89 -9.54
C ALA A 531 -9.29 -16.30 -9.44
N VAL A 532 -7.96 -16.40 -9.52
CA VAL A 532 -7.24 -17.66 -9.31
C VAL A 532 -7.34 -18.10 -7.83
N CYS A 533 -7.07 -17.20 -6.88
CA CYS A 533 -7.08 -17.54 -5.45
C CYS A 533 -8.46 -17.96 -4.93
N THR A 534 -9.52 -17.35 -5.45
CA THR A 534 -10.92 -17.65 -5.08
C THR A 534 -11.49 -18.84 -5.84
N GLY A 535 -10.77 -19.40 -6.82
CA GLY A 535 -11.24 -20.48 -7.68
C GLY A 535 -12.28 -20.07 -8.72
N ARG A 536 -12.55 -18.77 -8.90
CA ARG A 536 -13.40 -18.27 -10.00
C ARG A 536 -12.78 -18.54 -11.37
N LEU A 537 -11.45 -18.56 -11.43
CA LEU A 537 -10.69 -18.89 -12.63
C LEU A 537 -9.90 -20.18 -12.40
N GLU A 538 -10.45 -21.29 -12.86
CA GLU A 538 -9.77 -22.58 -12.82
C GLU A 538 -8.62 -22.67 -13.83
N ILE A 539 -7.66 -23.56 -13.53
CA ILE A 539 -6.46 -23.77 -14.33
C ILE A 539 -6.57 -25.07 -15.14
N GLY A 540 -6.10 -25.03 -16.39
CA GLY A 540 -5.94 -26.19 -17.25
C GLY A 540 -4.61 -26.19 -18.01
N LEU A 541 -4.19 -27.36 -18.45
CA LEU A 541 -2.91 -27.59 -19.14
C LEU A 541 -3.07 -27.73 -20.66
N GLU A 542 -1.97 -27.51 -21.37
CA GLU A 542 -1.90 -27.72 -22.83
C GLU A 542 -2.14 -29.19 -23.21
N GLU A 543 -1.61 -30.10 -22.40
CA GLU A 543 -1.68 -31.54 -22.58
C GLU A 543 -1.83 -32.24 -21.22
N GLY A 544 -2.77 -33.18 -21.15
CA GLY A 544 -3.07 -33.91 -19.91
C GLY A 544 -4.02 -33.17 -18.96
N PRO A 545 -4.45 -33.86 -17.89
CA PRO A 545 -5.24 -33.29 -16.81
C PRO A 545 -4.41 -32.36 -15.90
N PRO A 546 -5.00 -31.32 -15.29
CA PRO A 546 -6.38 -30.87 -15.54
C PRO A 546 -6.54 -30.33 -16.97
N TYR A 547 -7.49 -30.88 -17.72
CA TYR A 547 -7.65 -30.51 -19.14
C TYR A 547 -8.20 -29.10 -19.24
N TRP A 548 -7.67 -28.34 -20.19
CA TRP A 548 -8.22 -27.03 -20.51
C TRP A 548 -9.63 -27.13 -21.12
N ASN A 549 -10.51 -26.22 -20.72
CA ASN A 549 -11.80 -25.96 -21.36
C ASN A 549 -12.01 -24.44 -21.55
N HIS A 550 -13.08 -24.04 -22.23
CA HIS A 550 -13.32 -22.64 -22.62
C HIS A 550 -13.50 -21.64 -21.46
N GLU A 551 -13.72 -22.12 -20.24
CA GLU A 551 -13.89 -21.33 -19.02
C GLU A 551 -12.60 -21.25 -18.18
N LYS A 552 -11.57 -22.06 -18.50
CA LYS A 552 -10.31 -22.12 -17.75
C LYS A 552 -9.22 -21.21 -18.32
N ALA A 553 -8.32 -20.79 -17.44
CA ALA A 553 -6.99 -20.33 -17.85
C ALA A 553 -6.14 -21.51 -18.33
N LEU A 554 -5.26 -21.27 -19.29
CA LEU A 554 -4.29 -22.25 -19.79
C LEU A 554 -2.91 -21.92 -19.23
N ILE A 555 -2.21 -22.91 -18.68
CA ILE A 555 -0.76 -22.86 -18.51
C ILE A 555 -0.14 -23.59 -19.69
N SER A 556 0.62 -22.86 -20.50
CA SER A 556 1.29 -23.42 -21.68
C SER A 556 2.58 -24.14 -21.30
N SER A 557 3.11 -24.94 -22.22
CA SER A 557 4.38 -25.65 -22.05
C SER A 557 5.61 -24.77 -21.80
N ASP A 558 5.53 -23.48 -22.11
CA ASP A 558 6.54 -22.46 -21.79
C ASP A 558 6.29 -21.71 -20.48
N ASP A 559 5.40 -22.24 -19.62
CA ASP A 559 4.97 -21.67 -18.33
C ASP A 559 4.28 -20.30 -18.42
N SER A 560 3.81 -19.92 -19.61
CA SER A 560 3.03 -18.68 -19.77
C SER A 560 1.58 -18.86 -19.30
N PHE A 561 1.04 -17.80 -18.70
CA PHE A 561 -0.38 -17.75 -18.31
C PHE A 561 -1.21 -17.27 -19.50
N CYS A 562 -2.18 -18.08 -19.93
CA CYS A 562 -2.91 -17.85 -21.17
C CYS A 562 -4.42 -17.75 -20.94
N LEU A 563 -5.05 -16.70 -21.45
CA LEU A 563 -6.51 -16.50 -21.36
C LEU A 563 -7.14 -16.39 -22.74
N THR A 564 -8.33 -16.95 -22.90
CA THR A 564 -9.13 -16.65 -24.09
C THR A 564 -9.71 -15.24 -24.00
N ARG A 565 -10.10 -14.68 -25.15
CA ARG A 565 -10.72 -13.35 -25.19
C ARG A 565 -11.96 -13.24 -24.30
N ASN A 566 -12.79 -14.26 -24.27
CA ASN A 566 -14.03 -14.25 -23.51
C ASN A 566 -13.73 -14.24 -22.01
N VAL A 567 -12.87 -15.15 -21.54
CA VAL A 567 -12.45 -15.20 -20.13
C VAL A 567 -11.81 -13.88 -19.70
N PHE A 568 -10.94 -13.30 -20.52
CA PHE A 568 -10.34 -12.00 -20.20
C PHE A 568 -11.38 -10.86 -20.07
N ILE A 569 -12.40 -10.84 -20.93
CA ILE A 569 -13.43 -9.80 -20.88
C ILE A 569 -14.38 -10.02 -19.70
N GLU A 570 -14.92 -11.24 -19.59
CA GLU A 570 -16.02 -11.58 -18.69
C GLU A 570 -15.54 -11.77 -17.25
N GLU A 571 -14.37 -12.37 -17.05
CA GLU A 571 -13.87 -12.66 -15.70
C GLU A 571 -12.91 -11.58 -15.18
N ILE A 572 -12.08 -11.02 -16.05
CA ILE A 572 -11.02 -10.09 -15.63
C ILE A 572 -11.46 -8.63 -15.79
N LEU A 573 -11.78 -8.19 -17.01
CA LEU A 573 -12.12 -6.79 -17.25
C LEU A 573 -13.44 -6.38 -16.57
N ALA A 574 -14.47 -7.22 -16.65
CA ALA A 574 -15.79 -6.89 -16.07
C ALA A 574 -15.75 -6.76 -14.54
N ASN A 575 -14.81 -7.45 -13.88
CA ASN A 575 -14.59 -7.37 -12.43
C ASN A 575 -13.48 -6.38 -12.05
N SER A 576 -12.89 -5.68 -13.02
CA SER A 576 -11.88 -4.65 -12.76
C SER A 576 -12.54 -3.27 -12.65
N ASP A 577 -12.08 -2.46 -11.69
CA ASP A 577 -12.50 -1.06 -11.53
C ASP A 577 -11.99 -0.14 -12.65
N VAL A 578 -11.41 -0.70 -13.71
CA VAL A 578 -10.72 0.07 -14.75
C VAL A 578 -11.72 0.44 -15.85
N SER A 579 -11.98 1.74 -16.01
CA SER A 579 -12.86 2.28 -17.05
C SER A 579 -12.20 2.34 -18.44
N VAL A 580 -11.54 1.27 -18.87
CA VAL A 580 -10.89 1.18 -20.19
C VAL A 580 -11.46 0.01 -21.00
N GLY A 581 -11.67 0.23 -22.30
CA GLY A 581 -12.03 -0.86 -23.20
C GLY A 581 -10.86 -1.81 -23.45
N ILE A 582 -11.15 -3.03 -23.91
CA ILE A 582 -10.16 -4.10 -24.12
C ILE A 582 -8.90 -3.67 -24.89
N ASN A 583 -9.03 -2.87 -25.94
CA ASN A 583 -7.87 -2.44 -26.73
C ASN A 583 -6.90 -1.60 -25.90
N LYS A 584 -7.41 -0.67 -25.08
CA LYS A 584 -6.59 0.17 -24.20
C LYS A 584 -5.97 -0.65 -23.06
N ALA A 585 -6.68 -1.66 -22.55
CA ALA A 585 -6.12 -2.58 -21.57
C ALA A 585 -4.96 -3.39 -22.17
N MET A 586 -5.10 -3.88 -23.40
CA MET A 586 -4.04 -4.62 -24.09
C MET A 586 -2.83 -3.73 -24.41
N GLU A 587 -3.04 -2.51 -24.90
CA GLU A 587 -1.97 -1.52 -25.12
C GLU A 587 -1.21 -1.22 -23.82
N ALA A 588 -1.91 -1.09 -22.68
CA ALA A 588 -1.30 -0.91 -21.37
C ALA A 588 -0.45 -2.11 -20.94
N LEU A 589 -0.99 -3.33 -21.07
CA LEU A 589 -0.31 -4.58 -20.71
C LEU A 589 0.91 -4.84 -21.60
N GLU A 590 0.85 -4.47 -22.87
CA GLU A 590 2.00 -4.55 -23.79
C GLU A 590 3.07 -3.51 -23.44
N ALA A 591 2.66 -2.27 -23.14
CA ALA A 591 3.59 -1.19 -22.77
C ALA A 591 4.39 -1.48 -21.48
N GLU A 592 3.79 -2.18 -20.52
CA GLU A 592 4.47 -2.61 -19.29
C GLU A 592 5.15 -3.99 -19.43
N GLY A 593 5.15 -4.61 -20.61
CA GLY A 593 5.84 -5.88 -20.87
C GLY A 593 5.18 -7.12 -20.25
N VAL A 594 3.93 -7.00 -19.80
CA VAL A 594 3.16 -8.09 -19.18
C VAL A 594 2.56 -9.01 -20.25
N LEU A 595 1.97 -8.41 -21.30
CA LEU A 595 1.48 -9.14 -22.46
C LEU A 595 2.67 -9.49 -23.36
N ILE A 596 2.82 -10.77 -23.69
CA ILE A 596 3.87 -11.23 -24.60
C ILE A 596 3.40 -11.00 -26.05
N PRO A 597 3.99 -10.06 -26.81
CA PRO A 597 3.50 -9.69 -28.13
C PRO A 597 3.85 -10.75 -29.18
N TYR A 598 2.95 -10.95 -30.15
CA TYR A 598 3.13 -11.88 -31.26
C TYR A 598 3.02 -11.13 -32.61
N PRO A 599 4.16 -10.78 -33.25
CA PRO A 599 4.21 -9.82 -34.37
C PRO A 599 3.38 -10.20 -35.60
N ASN A 600 3.04 -11.48 -35.75
CA ASN A 600 2.33 -12.02 -36.92
C ASN A 600 0.84 -12.31 -36.65
N SER A 601 0.29 -11.88 -35.51
CA SER A 601 -1.12 -12.08 -35.17
C SER A 601 -1.90 -10.76 -35.28
N LYS A 602 -3.09 -10.79 -35.90
CA LYS A 602 -3.93 -9.58 -36.10
C LYS A 602 -4.53 -9.00 -34.81
N ASP A 603 -4.32 -9.64 -33.65
CA ASP A 603 -4.99 -9.30 -32.38
C ASP A 603 -4.09 -9.52 -31.13
N ASN A 604 -2.76 -9.58 -31.27
CA ASN A 604 -1.83 -9.97 -30.20
C ASN A 604 -2.18 -11.32 -29.50
N GLN A 605 -2.76 -12.26 -30.26
CA GLN A 605 -3.11 -13.59 -29.76
C GLN A 605 -2.22 -14.68 -30.35
N LYS A 606 -1.66 -15.54 -29.48
CA LYS A 606 -0.96 -16.76 -29.87
C LYS A 606 -1.95 -17.90 -30.10
N ILE A 607 -1.65 -18.75 -31.08
CA ILE A 607 -2.39 -20.01 -31.28
C ILE A 607 -1.66 -21.11 -30.53
N TRP A 608 -2.28 -21.63 -29.48
CA TRP A 608 -1.86 -22.83 -28.77
C TRP A 608 -2.67 -24.04 -29.23
N ARG A 609 -2.05 -25.22 -29.24
CA ARG A 609 -2.72 -26.48 -29.58
C ARG A 609 -3.03 -27.24 -28.29
N VAL A 610 -4.25 -27.07 -27.79
CA VAL A 610 -4.68 -27.61 -26.50
C VAL A 610 -5.43 -28.93 -26.64
N GLN A 611 -5.21 -29.84 -25.71
CA GLN A 611 -6.00 -31.05 -25.56
C GLN A 611 -7.23 -30.78 -24.69
N ILE A 612 -8.41 -31.21 -25.14
CA ILE A 612 -9.66 -31.11 -24.39
C ILE A 612 -10.02 -32.52 -23.91
N GLU A 613 -10.68 -32.61 -22.76
CA GLU A 613 -11.17 -33.86 -22.19
C GLU A 613 -11.94 -34.72 -23.23
N GLY A 614 -11.62 -36.02 -23.28
CA GLY A 614 -12.16 -36.96 -24.27
C GLY A 614 -11.63 -36.80 -25.70
N GLY A 615 -10.82 -35.78 -25.99
CA GLY A 615 -10.26 -35.51 -27.31
C GLY A 615 -8.86 -36.11 -27.52
N TYR A 616 -8.71 -36.98 -28.54
CA TYR A 616 -7.42 -37.54 -28.93
C TYR A 616 -6.53 -36.59 -29.75
N LYS A 617 -7.09 -35.49 -30.30
CA LYS A 617 -6.35 -34.53 -31.13
C LYS A 617 -6.32 -33.16 -30.46
N LYS A 618 -5.12 -32.60 -30.35
CA LYS A 618 -4.92 -31.19 -29.94
C LYS A 618 -5.63 -30.26 -30.93
N LYS A 619 -6.44 -29.32 -30.42
CA LYS A 619 -7.19 -28.35 -31.22
C LYS A 619 -6.53 -26.98 -31.13
N PRO A 620 -6.36 -26.24 -32.25
CA PRO A 620 -5.83 -24.88 -32.21
C PRO A 620 -6.83 -23.92 -31.55
N LYS A 621 -6.38 -23.12 -30.60
CA LYS A 621 -7.14 -22.10 -29.89
C LYS A 621 -6.30 -20.84 -29.72
N ARG A 622 -6.96 -19.68 -29.73
CA ARG A 622 -6.31 -18.36 -29.62
C ARG A 622 -6.34 -17.87 -28.18
N PHE A 623 -5.20 -17.39 -27.69
CA PHE A 623 -5.03 -16.90 -26.34
C PHE A 623 -4.29 -15.57 -26.33
N TYR A 624 -4.63 -14.72 -25.37
CA TYR A 624 -3.70 -13.70 -24.86
C TYR A 624 -2.71 -14.40 -23.93
N THR A 625 -1.43 -14.14 -24.12
CA THR A 625 -0.35 -14.81 -23.39
C THR A 625 0.35 -13.79 -22.51
N PHE A 626 0.41 -14.08 -21.21
CA PHE A 626 0.98 -13.20 -20.20
C PHE A 626 2.16 -13.87 -19.50
N SER A 627 3.13 -13.07 -19.07
CA SER A 627 4.09 -13.50 -18.06
C SER A 627 3.36 -13.91 -16.78
N ARG A 628 3.91 -14.82 -15.97
CA ARG A 628 3.39 -15.15 -14.63
C ARG A 628 3.84 -14.15 -13.54
N GLU A 629 4.83 -13.31 -13.85
CA GLU A 629 5.48 -12.40 -12.89
C GLU A 629 4.55 -11.31 -12.36
N TRP A 630 3.49 -10.96 -13.10
CA TRP A 630 2.49 -9.97 -12.67
C TRP A 630 1.40 -10.53 -11.75
N LEU A 631 1.36 -11.85 -11.52
CA LEU A 631 0.43 -12.47 -10.58
C LEU A 631 1.00 -12.44 -9.16
N SER A 632 0.11 -12.43 -8.17
CA SER A 632 0.54 -12.54 -6.77
C SER A 632 1.27 -13.86 -6.49
N PRO A 633 2.17 -13.90 -5.50
CA PRO A 633 2.85 -15.15 -5.10
C PRO A 633 1.86 -16.27 -4.72
N GLU A 634 0.75 -15.93 -4.07
CA GLU A 634 -0.29 -16.87 -3.67
C GLU A 634 -0.99 -17.49 -4.89
N ALA A 635 -1.40 -16.67 -5.86
CA ALA A 635 -1.99 -17.15 -7.11
C ALA A 635 -1.02 -18.06 -7.88
N ASN A 636 0.27 -17.69 -7.92
CA ASN A 636 1.30 -18.52 -8.53
C ASN A 636 1.47 -19.87 -7.82
N ASN A 637 1.39 -19.92 -6.49
CA ASN A 637 1.44 -21.18 -5.75
C ASN A 637 0.25 -22.08 -6.09
N ILE A 638 -0.96 -21.52 -6.16
CA ILE A 638 -2.18 -22.27 -6.55
C ILE A 638 -2.05 -22.82 -7.97
N ILE A 639 -1.55 -22.01 -8.91
CA ILE A 639 -1.29 -22.48 -10.29
C ILE A 639 -0.33 -23.68 -10.27
N ASP A 640 0.77 -23.58 -9.52
CA ASP A 640 1.76 -24.66 -9.44
C ASP A 640 1.15 -25.95 -8.83
N GLU A 641 0.28 -25.83 -7.82
CA GLU A 641 -0.48 -26.96 -7.27
C GLU A 641 -1.36 -27.62 -8.33
N TYR A 642 -2.13 -26.85 -9.10
CA TYR A 642 -2.98 -27.39 -10.17
C TYR A 642 -2.19 -28.04 -11.31
N VAL A 643 -1.01 -27.51 -11.64
CA VAL A 643 -0.13 -28.08 -12.67
C VAL A 643 0.40 -29.44 -12.22
N ALA A 644 0.69 -29.60 -10.92
CA ALA A 644 1.26 -30.82 -10.37
C ALA A 644 0.22 -31.87 -9.94
N SER A 645 -1.03 -31.47 -9.69
CA SER A 645 -2.02 -32.25 -8.93
C SER A 645 -2.43 -33.60 -9.51
N ASP A 646 -2.33 -33.82 -10.83
CA ASP A 646 -2.70 -35.14 -11.38
C ASP A 646 -1.76 -36.24 -10.87
N VAL A 647 -0.47 -35.93 -10.67
CA VAL A 647 0.57 -36.92 -10.35
C VAL A 647 1.24 -36.72 -9.00
N PHE A 648 1.22 -35.49 -8.47
CA PHE A 648 1.61 -35.18 -7.10
C PHE A 648 0.33 -35.05 -6.26
N HIS A 649 0.26 -35.76 -5.15
CA HIS A 649 -0.91 -35.86 -4.28
C HIS A 649 -0.62 -35.23 -2.93
N ARG A 650 -1.61 -34.59 -2.29
CA ARG A 650 -1.43 -34.04 -0.94
C ARG A 650 -1.18 -35.17 0.06
N ILE A 651 -0.21 -34.99 0.95
CA ILE A 651 0.24 -36.04 1.88
C ILE A 651 -0.84 -36.39 2.93
N GLU A 652 -1.74 -35.44 3.23
CA GLU A 652 -2.85 -35.62 4.17
C GLU A 652 -3.97 -36.52 3.62
N GLU A 653 -4.09 -36.62 2.30
CA GLU A 653 -5.04 -37.50 1.63
C GLU A 653 -4.43 -38.91 1.62
N ALA A 654 -4.71 -39.69 2.67
CA ALA A 654 -4.22 -41.06 2.76
C ALA A 654 -4.85 -41.93 1.65
N ILE A 655 -4.17 -42.00 0.49
CA ILE A 655 -4.54 -42.91 -0.60
C ILE A 655 -4.08 -44.32 -0.19
N GLU A 656 -5.04 -45.20 0.09
CA GLU A 656 -4.75 -46.60 0.43
C GLU A 656 -3.92 -47.25 -0.69
N HIS A 657 -2.89 -48.02 -0.33
CA HIS A 657 -1.95 -48.66 -1.27
C HIS A 657 -1.11 -47.70 -2.15
N PHE A 658 -1.04 -46.41 -1.84
CA PHE A 658 -0.13 -45.48 -2.49
C PHE A 658 1.25 -45.48 -1.82
N PHE A 659 2.29 -45.64 -2.62
CA PHE A 659 3.69 -45.63 -2.18
C PHE A 659 4.40 -44.42 -2.77
N PRO A 660 4.54 -43.31 -2.01
CA PRO A 660 5.25 -42.13 -2.46
C PRO A 660 6.76 -42.40 -2.60
N TYR A 661 7.33 -41.90 -3.69
CA TYR A 661 8.75 -41.98 -3.99
C TYR A 661 9.42 -40.62 -3.80
N ILE A 662 8.81 -39.58 -4.39
CA ILE A 662 9.35 -38.22 -4.38
C ILE A 662 8.32 -37.24 -3.82
N LYS A 663 8.81 -36.19 -3.16
CA LYS A 663 8.05 -35.01 -2.76
C LYS A 663 8.38 -33.86 -3.71
N HIS A 664 7.39 -33.05 -4.05
CA HIS A 664 7.62 -31.85 -4.85
C HIS A 664 8.54 -30.87 -4.11
N ARG A 665 9.45 -30.19 -4.83
CA ARG A 665 10.48 -29.32 -4.19
C ARG A 665 9.88 -28.15 -3.40
N ARG A 666 8.74 -27.62 -3.88
CA ARG A 666 8.12 -26.39 -3.37
C ARG A 666 6.73 -26.60 -2.77
N LEU A 667 6.10 -27.74 -3.04
CA LEU A 667 4.71 -28.02 -2.67
C LEU A 667 4.69 -29.18 -1.70
N ASP A 668 3.73 -29.19 -0.77
CA ASP A 668 3.58 -30.28 0.20
C ASP A 668 2.82 -31.48 -0.40
N MET A 669 3.31 -31.95 -1.54
CA MET A 669 2.67 -32.98 -2.36
C MET A 669 3.69 -34.04 -2.76
N ALA A 670 3.26 -35.30 -2.87
CA ALA A 670 4.09 -36.45 -3.16
C ALA A 670 3.64 -37.21 -4.41
N CYS A 671 4.60 -37.64 -5.22
CA CYS A 671 4.39 -38.50 -6.38
C CYS A 671 4.90 -39.90 -6.09
N GLY A 672 4.16 -40.90 -6.54
CA GLY A 672 4.39 -42.29 -6.21
C GLY A 672 3.57 -43.23 -7.06
N GLN A 673 3.54 -44.49 -6.65
CA GLN A 673 2.85 -45.56 -7.37
C GLN A 673 1.78 -46.19 -6.50
N PHE A 674 0.62 -46.45 -7.09
CA PHE A 674 -0.44 -47.24 -6.46
C PHE A 674 -0.16 -48.73 -6.65
N ILE A 675 0.03 -49.49 -5.56
CA ILE A 675 0.39 -50.91 -5.61
C ILE A 675 -0.48 -51.72 -4.66
N LYS A 676 -1.56 -52.30 -5.19
CA LYS A 676 -2.44 -53.20 -4.42
C LYS A 676 -1.87 -54.60 -4.27
N GLU A 677 -1.36 -55.18 -5.36
CA GLU A 677 -0.77 -56.52 -5.39
C GLU A 677 0.46 -56.52 -6.30
N TYR A 678 1.57 -57.08 -5.84
CA TYR A 678 2.80 -57.18 -6.65
C TYR A 678 2.59 -58.00 -7.92
N ASN A 679 1.72 -59.02 -7.91
CA ASN A 679 1.45 -59.85 -9.07
C ASN A 679 0.81 -59.12 -10.28
N THR A 680 0.26 -57.91 -10.11
CA THR A 680 -0.51 -57.18 -11.15
C THR A 680 0.26 -56.02 -11.79
N ILE A 681 1.28 -55.50 -11.11
CA ILE A 681 2.07 -54.35 -11.56
C ILE A 681 3.56 -54.65 -11.44
N ASN A 682 4.42 -53.98 -12.22
CA ASN A 682 5.86 -54.10 -12.04
C ASN A 682 6.28 -53.32 -10.77
N PRO A 683 6.76 -54.01 -9.70
CA PRO A 683 7.13 -53.37 -8.44
C PRO A 683 8.66 -53.18 -8.33
N PHE A 684 9.40 -53.35 -9.43
CA PHE A 684 10.85 -53.27 -9.44
C PHE A 684 11.33 -51.84 -9.71
N VAL A 685 12.21 -51.36 -8.85
CA VAL A 685 12.71 -49.99 -8.83
C VAL A 685 14.24 -49.99 -8.95
N ALA A 686 14.79 -49.30 -9.93
CA ALA A 686 16.23 -49.03 -10.00
C ALA A 686 16.53 -47.66 -9.36
N VAL A 687 17.56 -47.60 -8.52
CA VAL A 687 18.00 -46.40 -7.82
C VAL A 687 19.47 -46.14 -8.14
N CYS A 688 19.76 -45.02 -8.79
CA CYS A 688 21.09 -44.68 -9.29
C CYS A 688 21.55 -43.31 -8.80
N GLY A 689 22.86 -43.11 -8.63
CA GLY A 689 23.44 -41.84 -8.24
C GLY A 689 24.84 -41.96 -7.65
N SER A 690 25.59 -40.87 -7.63
CA SER A 690 26.92 -40.80 -7.03
C SER A 690 26.91 -41.12 -5.51
N PRO A 691 28.03 -41.51 -4.90
CA PRO A 691 28.14 -41.63 -3.44
C PRO A 691 27.68 -40.36 -2.71
N GLY A 692 26.93 -40.51 -1.62
CA GLY A 692 26.43 -39.36 -0.84
C GLY A 692 25.24 -38.61 -1.44
N SER A 693 24.76 -38.96 -2.63
CA SER A 693 23.67 -38.23 -3.31
C SER A 693 22.26 -38.40 -2.71
N GLY A 694 22.06 -39.35 -1.78
CA GLY A 694 20.76 -39.58 -1.11
C GLY A 694 20.13 -40.96 -1.34
N LYS A 695 20.78 -41.87 -2.08
CA LYS A 695 20.26 -43.23 -2.38
C LYS A 695 19.85 -44.02 -1.13
N THR A 696 20.74 -44.11 -0.13
CA THR A 696 20.51 -44.87 1.11
C THR A 696 19.31 -44.32 1.88
N ASP A 697 19.18 -42.98 1.93
CA ASP A 697 18.03 -42.32 2.56
C ASP A 697 16.72 -42.75 1.91
N PHE A 698 16.66 -42.67 0.57
CA PHE A 698 15.50 -43.13 -0.19
C PHE A 698 15.14 -44.58 0.08
N LEU A 699 16.14 -45.48 0.05
CA LEU A 699 15.92 -46.91 0.28
C LEU A 699 15.45 -47.20 1.72
N MET A 700 15.98 -46.51 2.72
CA MET A 700 15.49 -46.59 4.10
C MET A 700 14.06 -46.09 4.24
N MET A 701 13.73 -44.96 3.60
CA MET A 701 12.35 -44.43 3.59
C MET A 701 11.39 -45.41 2.91
N GLN A 702 11.81 -46.03 1.81
CA GLN A 702 11.02 -47.08 1.15
C GLN A 702 10.88 -48.32 2.03
N ALA A 703 11.94 -48.77 2.71
CA ALA A 703 11.88 -49.88 3.65
C ALA A 703 10.85 -49.65 4.76
N LEU A 704 10.85 -48.46 5.37
CA LEU A 704 9.89 -48.09 6.41
C LEU A 704 8.44 -48.06 5.90
N GLN A 705 8.23 -47.50 4.70
CA GLN A 705 6.91 -47.44 4.08
C GLN A 705 6.37 -48.84 3.77
N ARG A 706 7.21 -49.72 3.20
CA ARG A 706 6.84 -51.11 2.89
C ARG A 706 6.54 -51.90 4.16
N ALA A 707 7.38 -51.79 5.18
CA ALA A 707 7.15 -52.41 6.48
C ALA A 707 5.89 -51.89 7.18
N THR A 708 5.56 -50.61 7.01
CA THR A 708 4.30 -50.04 7.53
C THR A 708 3.07 -50.59 6.79
N ALA A 709 3.21 -50.91 5.50
CA ALA A 709 2.22 -51.59 4.69
C ALA A 709 2.18 -53.12 4.88
N ASP A 710 2.72 -53.62 5.99
CA ASP A 710 2.74 -55.04 6.38
C ASP A 710 3.63 -55.94 5.50
N ASP A 711 4.52 -55.39 4.68
CA ASP A 711 5.56 -56.20 4.02
C ASP A 711 6.62 -56.67 5.03
N VAL A 712 7.26 -57.79 4.72
CA VAL A 712 8.59 -58.08 5.28
C VAL A 712 9.61 -57.52 4.31
N VAL A 713 10.45 -56.61 4.79
CA VAL A 713 11.52 -56.00 3.99
C VAL A 713 12.83 -56.69 4.29
N ILE A 714 13.59 -57.07 3.27
CA ILE A 714 14.92 -57.65 3.40
C ILE A 714 15.90 -56.72 2.72
N ILE A 715 16.91 -56.27 3.45
CA ILE A 715 18.01 -55.46 2.92
C ILE A 715 19.24 -56.35 2.89
N LEU A 716 19.79 -56.59 1.69
CA LEU A 716 21.07 -57.26 1.51
C LEU A 716 22.15 -56.19 1.39
N ASP A 717 22.98 -56.10 2.43
CA ASP A 717 23.91 -54.99 2.65
C ASP A 717 25.36 -55.46 2.60
N PRO A 718 26.03 -55.41 1.42
CA PRO A 718 27.43 -55.80 1.28
C PRO A 718 28.41 -54.79 1.90
N THR A 719 27.96 -53.58 2.25
CA THR A 719 28.84 -52.47 2.67
C THR A 719 28.68 -52.06 4.13
N ASN A 720 27.74 -52.67 4.86
CA ASN A 720 27.36 -52.29 6.22
C ASN A 720 26.77 -50.86 6.30
N SER A 721 26.18 -50.37 5.20
CA SER A 721 25.57 -49.03 5.09
C SER A 721 24.18 -48.92 5.74
N TYR A 722 23.64 -50.02 6.28
CA TYR A 722 22.34 -50.06 6.95
C TYR A 722 22.45 -50.48 8.41
N CYS A 723 23.60 -50.26 9.05
CA CYS A 723 23.77 -50.55 10.48
C CYS A 723 22.94 -49.62 11.37
N GLU A 724 22.75 -49.99 12.65
CA GLU A 724 21.93 -49.21 13.61
C GLU A 724 22.34 -47.72 13.69
N TYR A 725 23.64 -47.44 13.59
CA TYR A 725 24.15 -46.07 13.56
C TYR A 725 23.62 -45.28 12.36
N GLU A 726 23.61 -45.86 11.16
CA GLU A 726 23.14 -45.18 9.94
C GLU A 726 21.65 -44.84 10.03
N TRP A 727 20.80 -45.75 10.53
CA TRP A 727 19.38 -45.46 10.76
C TRP A 727 19.17 -44.22 11.65
N SER A 728 20.02 -44.05 12.66
CA SER A 728 19.99 -42.87 13.53
C SER A 728 20.46 -41.58 12.83
N GLN A 729 21.47 -41.67 11.95
CA GLN A 729 21.94 -40.54 11.15
C GLN A 729 20.87 -40.05 10.18
N HIS A 730 20.10 -40.98 9.63
CA HIS A 730 18.94 -40.72 8.79
C HIS A 730 17.69 -40.26 9.56
N LYS A 731 17.85 -39.89 10.84
CA LYS A 731 16.79 -39.32 11.72
C LYS A 731 15.59 -40.24 11.93
N VAL A 732 15.78 -41.55 11.79
CA VAL A 732 14.74 -42.54 12.11
C VAL A 732 14.69 -42.69 13.64
N PRO A 733 13.52 -42.49 14.28
CA PRO A 733 13.40 -42.61 15.74
C PRO A 733 13.84 -43.99 16.23
N LYS A 734 14.64 -44.02 17.30
CA LYS A 734 15.14 -45.26 17.89
C LYS A 734 14.03 -46.27 18.19
N LYS A 735 12.89 -45.80 18.68
CA LYS A 735 11.71 -46.64 18.93
C LYS A 735 11.27 -47.42 17.68
N ILE A 736 11.28 -46.79 16.51
CA ILE A 736 10.91 -47.46 15.24
C ILE A 736 11.98 -48.49 14.86
N VAL A 737 13.25 -48.15 15.03
CA VAL A 737 14.36 -49.08 14.77
C VAL A 737 14.26 -50.32 15.65
N ASP A 738 14.12 -50.13 16.97
CA ASP A 738 14.00 -51.22 17.95
C ASP A 738 12.76 -52.08 17.71
N GLU A 739 11.63 -51.47 17.30
CA GLU A 739 10.37 -52.17 17.06
C GLU A 739 10.32 -52.89 15.71
N ARG A 740 11.00 -52.41 14.67
CA ARG A 740 10.81 -52.90 13.28
C ARG A 740 12.04 -53.51 12.66
N VAL A 741 13.25 -53.16 13.08
CA VAL A 741 14.48 -53.55 12.38
C VAL A 741 15.20 -54.68 13.11
N LEU A 742 15.52 -55.74 12.36
CA LEU A 742 16.33 -56.87 12.80
C LEU A 742 17.68 -56.84 12.08
N PHE A 743 18.76 -56.66 12.83
CA PHE A 743 20.13 -56.68 12.30
C PHE A 743 20.74 -58.08 12.36
N TRP A 744 21.16 -58.58 11.20
CA TRP A 744 21.84 -59.87 11.01
C TRP A 744 23.20 -59.68 10.34
N ASP A 745 24.26 -59.62 11.14
CA ASP A 745 25.64 -59.62 10.66
C ASP A 745 26.13 -61.05 10.48
N MET A 746 26.34 -61.48 9.23
CA MET A 746 26.78 -62.84 8.90
C MET A 746 28.25 -63.10 9.28
N SER A 747 29.07 -62.05 9.44
CA SER A 747 30.45 -62.18 9.92
C SER A 747 30.53 -62.54 11.40
N VAL A 748 29.41 -62.42 12.13
CA VAL A 748 29.28 -62.76 13.54
C VAL A 748 28.32 -63.93 13.76
N LYS A 749 27.16 -63.92 13.12
CA LYS A 749 26.05 -64.88 13.36
C LYS A 749 26.03 -66.06 12.39
N GLY A 750 26.81 -66.03 11.31
CA GLY A 750 26.72 -66.98 10.22
C GLY A 750 25.53 -66.71 9.29
N PHE A 751 25.15 -67.66 8.44
CA PHE A 751 23.98 -67.50 7.57
C PHE A 751 22.67 -67.43 8.39
N PRO A 752 21.69 -66.60 7.99
CA PRO A 752 20.37 -66.55 8.62
C PRO A 752 19.46 -67.74 8.25
N ILE A 753 19.94 -68.59 7.34
CA ILE A 753 19.23 -69.69 6.71
C ILE A 753 20.06 -70.97 6.78
N ASP A 754 19.38 -72.11 6.84
CA ASP A 754 20.05 -73.40 6.69
C ASP A 754 20.28 -73.67 5.20
N LEU A 755 21.54 -73.57 4.76
CA LEU A 755 21.92 -73.81 3.37
C LEU A 755 21.70 -75.25 2.91
N LEU A 756 21.51 -76.19 3.84
CA LEU A 756 21.22 -77.59 3.58
C LEU A 756 19.75 -77.95 3.83
N ASP A 757 18.86 -76.94 3.92
CA ASP A 757 17.42 -77.17 3.99
C ASP A 757 16.86 -77.56 2.62
N PHE A 758 16.70 -78.87 2.42
CA PHE A 758 16.08 -79.46 1.22
C PHE A 758 14.63 -79.92 1.45
N SER A 759 13.95 -79.43 2.50
CA SER A 759 12.58 -79.83 2.85
C SER A 759 11.57 -79.72 1.68
N ASN A 760 11.76 -78.72 0.81
CA ASN A 760 10.90 -78.47 -0.36
C ASN A 760 11.32 -79.23 -1.64
N CYS A 761 12.36 -80.07 -1.58
CA CYS A 761 12.82 -80.86 -2.72
C CYS A 761 12.19 -82.26 -2.69
N THR A 762 11.51 -82.63 -3.76
CA THR A 762 10.80 -83.93 -3.89
C THR A 762 11.70 -85.09 -4.27
N ASN A 763 12.88 -84.83 -4.84
CA ASN A 763 13.83 -85.85 -5.28
C ASN A 763 15.28 -85.35 -5.26
N VAL A 764 16.23 -86.27 -5.43
CA VAL A 764 17.68 -86.00 -5.41
C VAL A 764 18.11 -85.03 -6.50
N TYR A 765 17.49 -85.08 -7.68
CA TYR A 765 17.78 -84.14 -8.77
C TYR A 765 17.48 -82.70 -8.37
N GLN A 766 16.34 -82.44 -7.72
CA GLN A 766 16.01 -81.12 -7.19
C GLN A 766 16.97 -80.65 -6.09
N LYS A 767 17.47 -81.57 -5.25
CA LYS A 767 18.50 -81.24 -4.24
C LYS A 767 19.82 -80.82 -4.91
N ARG A 768 20.24 -81.54 -5.95
CA ARG A 768 21.43 -81.22 -6.76
C ARG A 768 21.29 -79.86 -7.42
N GLU A 769 20.20 -79.60 -8.13
CA GLU A 769 19.95 -78.30 -8.78
C GLU A 769 19.91 -77.15 -7.76
N ARG A 770 19.28 -77.34 -6.60
CA ARG A 770 19.23 -76.30 -5.55
C ARG A 770 20.61 -75.99 -4.97
N LEU A 771 21.40 -77.01 -4.63
CA LEU A 771 22.75 -76.82 -4.12
C LEU A 771 23.67 -76.22 -5.20
N PHE A 772 23.53 -76.68 -6.45
CA PHE A 772 24.26 -76.15 -7.59
C PHE A 772 23.94 -74.67 -7.83
N SER A 773 22.66 -74.30 -7.93
CA SER A 773 22.22 -72.90 -8.10
C SER A 773 22.80 -72.03 -7.00
N MET A 774 22.60 -72.41 -5.74
CA MET A 774 23.07 -71.63 -4.60
C MET A 774 24.60 -71.42 -4.62
N LEU A 775 25.40 -72.48 -4.81
CA LEU A 775 26.86 -72.36 -4.85
C LEU A 775 27.36 -71.58 -6.08
N LEU A 776 26.73 -71.78 -7.24
CA LEU A 776 27.00 -71.02 -8.45
C LEU A 776 26.76 -69.52 -8.24
N SER A 777 25.66 -69.20 -7.56
CA SER A 777 25.21 -67.84 -7.27
C SER A 777 26.21 -67.08 -6.43
N GLY A 778 26.73 -67.68 -5.36
CA GLY A 778 27.72 -67.02 -4.52
C GLY A 778 29.12 -66.95 -5.13
N SER A 779 29.49 -67.93 -5.98
CA SER A 779 30.85 -68.06 -6.50
C SER A 779 31.10 -67.39 -7.86
N HIS A 780 30.04 -66.90 -8.53
CA HIS A 780 30.05 -66.19 -9.82
C HIS A 780 30.83 -66.93 -10.91
N LEU A 781 30.74 -68.26 -10.92
CA LEU A 781 31.36 -69.08 -11.95
C LEU A 781 30.56 -68.96 -13.25
N SER A 782 31.21 -68.73 -14.38
CA SER A 782 30.52 -68.56 -15.67
C SER A 782 31.08 -69.42 -16.81
N GLY A 783 32.28 -69.99 -16.67
CA GLY A 783 32.88 -70.82 -17.72
C GLY A 783 32.29 -72.23 -17.80
N CYS A 784 31.95 -72.72 -18.99
CA CYS A 784 31.33 -74.05 -19.19
C CYS A 784 32.07 -75.21 -18.48
N ASN A 785 33.41 -75.20 -18.50
CA ASN A 785 34.20 -76.21 -17.79
C ASN A 785 34.08 -76.10 -16.27
N GLN A 786 34.02 -74.88 -15.73
CA GLN A 786 33.85 -74.65 -14.29
C GLN A 786 32.46 -75.10 -13.84
N LEU A 787 31.43 -74.82 -14.64
CA LEU A 787 30.05 -75.26 -14.38
C LEU A 787 29.95 -76.79 -14.32
N ASN A 788 30.56 -77.50 -15.28
CA ASN A 788 30.57 -78.97 -15.29
C ASN A 788 31.32 -79.56 -14.08
N ILE A 789 32.45 -78.95 -13.70
CA ILE A 789 33.20 -79.34 -12.50
C ILE A 789 32.36 -79.14 -11.24
N LEU A 790 31.72 -77.97 -11.09
CA LEU A 790 30.87 -77.69 -9.94
C LEU A 790 29.67 -78.66 -9.88
N MET A 791 29.00 -78.92 -11.00
CA MET A 791 27.88 -79.86 -11.05
C MET A 791 28.30 -81.25 -10.58
N THR A 792 29.41 -81.77 -11.10
CA THR A 792 29.95 -83.08 -10.69
C THR A 792 30.27 -83.12 -9.18
N ALA A 793 30.88 -82.05 -8.65
CA ALA A 793 31.16 -81.95 -7.22
C ALA A 793 29.87 -81.90 -6.39
N VAL A 794 28.83 -81.19 -6.85
CA VAL A 794 27.52 -81.11 -6.19
C VAL A 794 26.82 -82.47 -6.15
N GLU A 795 26.92 -83.28 -7.21
CA GLU A 795 26.37 -84.65 -7.18
C GLU A 795 26.98 -85.48 -6.04
N ILE A 796 28.30 -85.40 -5.87
CA ILE A 796 29.03 -86.07 -4.78
C ILE A 796 28.66 -85.48 -3.42
N MET A 797 28.49 -84.15 -3.31
CA MET A 797 28.06 -83.50 -2.07
C MET A 797 26.68 -83.97 -1.63
N VAL A 798 25.71 -84.03 -2.55
CA VAL A 798 24.35 -84.51 -2.23
C VAL A 798 24.37 -85.97 -1.78
N ASP A 799 25.15 -86.83 -2.45
CA ASP A 799 25.28 -88.23 -2.04
C ASP A 799 25.88 -88.34 -0.62
N LYS A 800 26.81 -87.46 -0.23
CA LYS A 800 27.36 -87.41 1.13
C LYS A 800 26.38 -86.84 2.16
N ILE A 801 25.56 -85.87 1.77
CA ILE A 801 24.48 -85.34 2.63
C ILE A 801 23.47 -86.44 2.96
N GLU A 802 23.09 -87.27 1.98
CA GLU A 802 22.22 -88.44 2.21
C GLU A 802 22.87 -89.48 3.14
N ASN A 803 24.20 -89.53 3.17
CA ASN A 803 24.98 -90.37 4.08
C ASN A 803 25.26 -89.70 5.45
N GLY A 804 24.69 -88.53 5.72
CA GLY A 804 24.69 -87.89 7.03
C GLY A 804 25.76 -86.81 7.26
N GLU A 805 26.56 -86.44 6.27
CA GLU A 805 27.46 -85.28 6.38
C GLU A 805 26.65 -83.98 6.34
N LYS A 806 26.91 -83.09 7.29
CA LYS A 806 26.19 -81.81 7.47
C LYS A 806 27.12 -80.60 7.45
N ASN A 807 28.43 -80.81 7.49
CA ASN A 807 29.40 -79.73 7.48
C ASN A 807 29.71 -79.30 6.04
N MET A 808 29.30 -78.08 5.67
CA MET A 808 29.51 -77.53 4.32
C MET A 808 30.98 -77.53 3.88
N TYR A 809 31.92 -77.25 4.78
CA TYR A 809 33.35 -77.26 4.45
C TYR A 809 33.83 -78.67 4.08
N ASN A 810 33.46 -79.69 4.87
CA ASN A 810 33.79 -81.08 4.57
C ASN A 810 33.14 -81.56 3.27
N LEU A 811 31.89 -81.14 3.02
CA LEU A 811 31.19 -81.41 1.77
C LEU A 811 31.98 -80.84 0.59
N ILE A 812 32.38 -79.58 0.65
CA ILE A 812 33.14 -78.94 -0.42
C ILE A 812 34.48 -79.65 -0.61
N VAL A 813 35.35 -79.66 0.40
CA VAL A 813 36.72 -80.20 0.27
C VAL A 813 36.74 -81.67 -0.14
N GLY A 814 35.80 -82.48 0.36
CA GLY A 814 35.78 -83.89 0.04
C GLY A 814 35.23 -84.23 -1.35
N SER A 815 34.63 -83.28 -2.07
CA SER A 815 33.87 -83.56 -3.30
C SER A 815 34.53 -83.05 -4.59
N PHE A 816 35.65 -82.35 -4.48
CA PHE A 816 36.53 -82.01 -5.61
C PHE A 816 37.76 -82.94 -5.63
N GLY A 817 38.30 -83.22 -6.81
CA GLY A 817 39.54 -83.98 -6.98
C GLY A 817 40.80 -83.11 -7.03
N ASP A 818 41.95 -83.77 -7.22
CA ASP A 818 43.28 -83.14 -7.12
C ASP A 818 43.75 -82.42 -8.41
N LYS A 819 42.90 -82.34 -9.43
CA LYS A 819 43.27 -81.67 -10.69
C LYS A 819 43.34 -80.16 -10.50
N LYS A 820 44.30 -79.50 -11.17
CA LYS A 820 44.53 -78.05 -11.07
C LYS A 820 43.28 -77.20 -11.28
N ASP A 821 42.44 -77.54 -12.25
CA ASP A 821 41.22 -76.76 -12.54
C ASP A 821 40.09 -77.06 -11.54
N GLU A 822 40.00 -78.28 -11.01
CA GLU A 822 39.06 -78.63 -9.92
C GLU A 822 39.41 -77.89 -8.62
N ILE A 823 40.71 -77.83 -8.26
CA ILE A 823 41.20 -77.07 -7.11
C ILE A 823 40.88 -75.58 -7.24
N LYS A 824 40.97 -75.00 -8.44
CA LYS A 824 40.60 -73.59 -8.66
C LYS A 824 39.12 -73.33 -8.41
N VAL A 825 38.24 -74.22 -8.91
CA VAL A 825 36.80 -74.11 -8.69
C VAL A 825 36.48 -74.30 -7.21
N MET A 826 37.07 -75.31 -6.55
CA MET A 826 36.91 -75.55 -5.11
C MET A 826 37.31 -74.32 -4.28
N ASN A 827 38.49 -73.75 -4.52
CA ASN A 827 38.97 -72.56 -3.80
C ASN A 827 38.04 -71.36 -4.02
N ARG A 828 37.45 -71.25 -5.21
CA ARG A 828 36.47 -70.22 -5.51
C ARG A 828 35.18 -70.41 -4.71
N VAL A 829 34.61 -71.62 -4.69
CA VAL A 829 33.44 -71.94 -3.87
C VAL A 829 33.72 -71.72 -2.37
N LEU A 830 34.87 -72.17 -1.87
CA LEU A 830 35.27 -71.95 -0.46
C LEU A 830 35.42 -70.46 -0.12
N SER A 831 35.82 -69.62 -1.08
CA SER A 831 35.98 -68.18 -0.84
C SER A 831 34.67 -67.49 -0.47
N VAL A 832 33.51 -68.03 -0.87
CA VAL A 832 32.19 -67.50 -0.50
C VAL A 832 31.97 -67.53 1.01
N PHE A 833 32.52 -68.55 1.67
CA PHE A 833 32.36 -68.77 3.10
C PHE A 833 33.44 -68.07 3.93
N SER A 834 34.47 -67.47 3.30
CA SER A 834 35.64 -66.92 4.00
C SER A 834 35.34 -65.70 4.89
N THR A 835 34.23 -65.00 4.63
CA THR A 835 33.79 -63.82 5.37
C THR A 835 32.62 -64.10 6.32
N ILE A 836 32.20 -65.37 6.44
CA ILE A 836 31.03 -65.79 7.20
C ILE A 836 31.47 -66.53 8.48
N ALA A 837 30.88 -66.19 9.62
CA ALA A 837 31.15 -66.90 10.86
C ALA A 837 30.66 -68.35 10.80
N THR A 838 31.45 -69.25 11.39
CA THR A 838 30.99 -70.61 11.70
C THR A 838 30.23 -70.56 13.01
N ASN A 839 28.90 -70.72 12.93
CA ASN A 839 28.03 -70.76 14.11
C ASN A 839 27.45 -72.16 14.31
N ASN A 840 27.42 -72.61 15.56
CA ASN A 840 26.87 -73.92 15.94
C ASN A 840 25.38 -73.85 16.30
N GLU A 841 24.83 -72.64 16.46
CA GLU A 841 23.40 -72.44 16.65
C GLU A 841 22.64 -72.64 15.32
N ALA A 842 21.50 -73.31 15.39
CA ALA A 842 20.65 -73.51 14.22
C ALA A 842 20.14 -72.14 13.72
N PRO A 843 20.28 -71.83 12.42
CA PRO A 843 19.78 -70.59 11.86
C PRO A 843 18.24 -70.52 11.98
N PRO A 844 17.65 -69.32 12.10
CA PRO A 844 16.21 -69.16 12.27
C PRO A 844 15.39 -69.64 11.07
N GLY A 845 15.94 -69.54 9.85
CA GLY A 845 15.25 -69.94 8.61
C GLY A 845 14.17 -68.95 8.17
N TRP A 846 13.75 -69.08 6.91
CA TRP A 846 12.78 -68.15 6.31
C TRP A 846 11.38 -68.23 6.94
N ASP A 847 10.93 -69.41 7.39
CA ASP A 847 9.64 -69.56 8.08
C ASP A 847 9.51 -68.61 9.26
N LYS A 848 10.56 -68.53 10.09
CA LYS A 848 10.58 -67.68 11.27
C LYS A 848 10.82 -66.21 10.92
N LEU A 849 11.73 -65.95 9.98
CA LEU A 849 12.08 -64.59 9.56
C LEU A 849 10.93 -63.88 8.85
N LEU A 850 10.11 -64.60 8.08
CA LEU A 850 9.01 -64.02 7.31
C LEU A 850 7.66 -64.07 8.04
N ALA A 851 7.56 -64.76 9.18
CA ALA A 851 6.33 -64.85 9.98
C ALA A 851 5.93 -63.52 10.63
N ASP A 852 6.90 -62.73 11.07
CA ASP A 852 6.66 -61.45 11.75
C ASP A 852 6.56 -60.33 10.71
N ARG A 853 5.32 -60.02 10.31
CA ARG A 853 5.02 -59.04 9.26
C ARG A 853 5.35 -57.61 9.72
N GLY A 854 5.62 -56.72 8.77
CA GLY A 854 5.97 -55.33 9.04
C GLY A 854 7.36 -55.12 9.66
N LYS A 855 8.25 -56.09 9.50
CA LYS A 855 9.66 -56.06 9.91
C LYS A 855 10.59 -55.76 8.75
N ILE A 856 11.73 -55.15 9.09
CA ILE A 856 12.86 -54.89 8.18
C ILE A 856 14.03 -55.74 8.67
N ILE A 857 14.55 -56.61 7.82
CA ILE A 857 15.65 -57.52 8.14
C ILE A 857 16.86 -57.06 7.35
N VAL A 858 17.87 -56.55 8.05
CA VAL A 858 19.15 -56.15 7.45
C VAL A 858 20.13 -57.32 7.55
N ILE A 859 20.48 -57.91 6.42
CA ILE A 859 21.45 -59.00 6.31
C ILE A 859 22.74 -58.41 5.75
N SER A 860 23.76 -58.29 6.61
CA SER A 860 25.03 -57.67 6.26
C SER A 860 26.18 -58.67 6.27
N THR A 861 27.20 -58.42 5.45
CA THR A 861 28.50 -59.09 5.52
C THR A 861 29.45 -58.45 6.55
N GLY A 862 28.96 -57.48 7.33
CA GLY A 862 29.74 -56.75 8.33
C GLY A 862 30.82 -55.89 7.69
N ASN A 863 31.91 -55.64 8.42
CA ASN A 863 33.06 -54.87 7.90
C ASN A 863 33.96 -55.68 6.94
N ALA A 864 33.55 -56.89 6.54
CA ALA A 864 34.32 -57.71 5.62
C ALA A 864 34.17 -57.20 4.18
N THR A 865 35.29 -56.97 3.48
CA THR A 865 35.25 -56.59 2.06
C THR A 865 34.82 -57.78 1.21
N VAL A 866 33.58 -57.76 0.73
CA VAL A 866 33.07 -58.73 -0.24
C VAL A 866 33.82 -58.55 -1.56
N LYS A 867 34.34 -59.63 -2.13
CA LYS A 867 35.00 -59.55 -3.43
C LYS A 867 33.93 -59.46 -4.52
N VAL A 868 34.16 -58.61 -5.53
CA VAL A 868 33.22 -58.39 -6.66
C VAL A 868 32.86 -59.69 -7.37
N ASP A 869 33.72 -60.69 -7.26
CA ASP A 869 33.66 -61.92 -7.99
C ASP A 869 33.15 -63.09 -7.12
N CYS A 870 32.78 -62.82 -5.87
CA CYS A 870 32.30 -63.81 -4.92
C CYS A 870 31.49 -63.15 -3.79
N ASN A 871 30.19 -63.38 -3.74
CA ASN A 871 29.28 -62.67 -2.83
C ASN A 871 28.29 -63.63 -2.14
N PRO A 872 28.40 -63.84 -0.81
CA PRO A 872 27.50 -64.74 -0.08
C PRO A 872 26.05 -64.25 -0.02
N LEU A 873 25.78 -62.96 -0.25
CA LEU A 873 24.40 -62.43 -0.29
C LEU A 873 23.62 -62.97 -1.50
N ASP A 874 24.30 -63.32 -2.60
CA ASP A 874 23.65 -63.97 -3.75
C ASP A 874 23.07 -65.35 -3.37
N MET A 875 23.73 -66.09 -2.48
CA MET A 875 23.20 -67.35 -1.96
C MET A 875 21.92 -67.14 -1.14
N VAL A 876 21.89 -66.06 -0.35
CA VAL A 876 20.71 -65.69 0.46
C VAL A 876 19.54 -65.30 -0.45
N ALA A 877 19.80 -64.52 -1.50
CA ALA A 877 18.80 -64.13 -2.49
C ALA A 877 18.22 -65.33 -3.26
N ASP A 878 19.08 -66.25 -3.74
CA ASP A 878 18.68 -67.50 -4.41
C ASP A 878 17.80 -68.38 -3.53
N HIS A 879 18.21 -68.55 -2.27
CA HIS A 879 17.46 -69.34 -1.31
C HIS A 879 16.12 -68.68 -0.93
N LEU A 880 16.06 -67.35 -0.85
CA LEU A 880 14.81 -66.60 -0.62
C LEU A 880 13.83 -66.83 -1.76
N TYR A 881 14.28 -66.71 -3.01
CA TYR A 881 13.44 -66.96 -4.18
C TYR A 881 12.90 -68.39 -4.18
N SER A 882 13.78 -69.38 -3.96
CA SER A 882 13.41 -70.80 -3.88
C SER A 882 12.37 -71.07 -2.78
N TYR A 883 12.54 -70.45 -1.61
CA TYR A 883 11.58 -70.55 -0.51
C TYR A 883 10.22 -69.93 -0.89
N LYS A 884 10.22 -68.73 -1.50
CA LYS A 884 8.99 -68.01 -1.89
C LYS A 884 8.23 -68.65 -3.04
N ASP A 885 8.89 -69.40 -3.93
CA ASP A 885 8.19 -70.17 -4.96
C ASP A 885 7.33 -71.29 -4.37
N ALA A 886 7.83 -71.94 -3.31
CA ALA A 886 7.07 -72.91 -2.51
C ALA A 886 6.06 -72.23 -1.55
N HIS A 887 6.38 -71.04 -1.04
CA HIS A 887 5.60 -70.29 -0.05
C HIS A 887 5.16 -68.91 -0.57
N ARG A 888 4.14 -68.91 -1.43
CA ARG A 888 3.73 -67.70 -2.17
C ARG A 888 2.99 -66.64 -1.35
N ALA A 889 2.49 -66.99 -0.16
CA ALA A 889 1.78 -66.08 0.73
C ALA A 889 2.68 -64.94 1.23
N GLY A 890 2.06 -63.78 1.46
CA GLY A 890 2.73 -62.59 1.99
C GLY A 890 3.66 -61.88 1.00
N ASN A 891 3.64 -60.56 1.04
CA ASN A 891 4.54 -59.70 0.28
C ASN A 891 5.92 -59.63 0.93
N VAL A 892 6.96 -59.66 0.09
CA VAL A 892 8.36 -59.43 0.49
C VAL A 892 8.95 -58.31 -0.38
N SER A 893 9.57 -57.33 0.25
CA SER A 893 10.29 -56.25 -0.44
C SER A 893 11.79 -56.45 -0.25
N LEU A 894 12.51 -56.71 -1.35
CA LEU A 894 13.94 -56.93 -1.34
C LEU A 894 14.69 -55.66 -1.76
N ILE A 895 15.64 -55.22 -0.95
CA ILE A 895 16.54 -54.11 -1.27
C ILE A 895 17.93 -54.70 -1.46
N LEU A 896 18.46 -54.52 -2.67
CA LEU A 896 19.78 -54.99 -3.07
C LEU A 896 20.69 -53.77 -3.21
N ASP A 897 21.47 -53.51 -2.17
CA ASP A 897 22.42 -52.41 -2.18
C ASP A 897 23.68 -52.78 -2.97
N GLU A 898 24.25 -51.79 -3.66
CA GLU A 898 25.40 -51.96 -4.56
C GLU A 898 25.28 -53.19 -5.48
N ILE A 899 24.15 -53.30 -6.21
CA ILE A 899 23.77 -54.45 -7.06
C ILE A 899 24.86 -54.85 -8.06
N GLN A 900 25.76 -53.95 -8.45
CA GLN A 900 26.90 -54.28 -9.31
C GLN A 900 27.93 -55.23 -8.67
N THR A 901 27.80 -55.50 -7.36
CA THR A 901 28.62 -56.49 -6.62
C THR A 901 27.98 -57.87 -6.57
N MET A 902 26.75 -58.01 -7.07
CA MET A 902 26.00 -59.28 -7.13
C MET A 902 26.19 -59.96 -8.49
N ASN A 903 25.75 -61.22 -8.59
CA ASN A 903 25.82 -61.96 -9.84
C ASN A 903 24.72 -61.49 -10.83
N LEU A 904 25.13 -60.75 -11.86
CA LEU A 904 24.23 -60.18 -12.87
C LEU A 904 24.23 -60.95 -14.21
N ASP A 905 24.82 -62.15 -14.25
CA ASP A 905 24.84 -62.97 -15.45
C ASP A 905 23.43 -63.47 -15.82
N ILE A 906 23.23 -63.81 -17.09
CA ILE A 906 21.95 -64.35 -17.58
C ILE A 906 21.70 -65.70 -16.93
N GLY A 907 20.50 -65.89 -16.39
CA GLY A 907 20.15 -67.11 -15.65
C GLY A 907 20.71 -67.18 -14.23
N ALA A 908 21.44 -66.16 -13.75
CA ALA A 908 21.76 -66.04 -12.34
C ALA A 908 20.49 -65.78 -11.50
N PRO A 909 20.49 -65.99 -10.17
CA PRO A 909 19.28 -65.85 -9.37
C PRO A 909 18.65 -64.46 -9.40
N ILE A 910 19.47 -63.40 -9.47
CA ILE A 910 18.93 -62.04 -9.58
C ILE A 910 18.14 -61.89 -10.88
N ASP A 911 18.63 -62.45 -11.98
CA ASP A 911 17.93 -62.47 -13.26
C ASP A 911 16.61 -63.28 -13.19
N ILE A 912 16.64 -64.44 -12.52
CA ILE A 912 15.46 -65.28 -12.28
C ILE A 912 14.44 -64.57 -11.37
N LEU A 913 14.91 -63.91 -10.32
CA LEU A 913 14.11 -63.17 -9.36
C LEU A 913 13.43 -61.98 -10.03
N LEU A 914 14.14 -61.22 -10.88
CA LEU A 914 13.55 -60.10 -11.59
C LEU A 914 12.63 -60.53 -12.74
N SER A 915 12.84 -61.70 -13.32
CA SER A 915 11.94 -62.22 -14.35
C SER A 915 10.67 -62.88 -13.78
N ASN A 916 10.73 -63.51 -12.61
CA ASN A 916 9.63 -64.30 -12.05
C ASN A 916 9.16 -63.92 -10.65
N GLY A 917 9.92 -63.11 -9.90
CA GLY A 917 9.68 -62.75 -8.49
C GLY A 917 8.31 -62.10 -8.26
N ARG A 918 7.80 -61.37 -9.25
CA ARG A 918 6.47 -60.78 -9.22
C ARG A 918 5.36 -61.81 -8.98
N LYS A 919 5.49 -63.02 -9.55
CA LYS A 919 4.51 -64.11 -9.43
C LYS A 919 4.47 -64.72 -8.03
N VAL A 920 5.52 -64.49 -7.23
CA VAL A 920 5.68 -64.99 -5.87
C VAL A 920 5.63 -63.86 -4.84
N ASN A 921 5.06 -62.70 -5.21
CA ASN A 921 4.89 -61.52 -4.36
C ASN A 921 6.21 -60.93 -3.83
N ILE A 922 7.23 -60.87 -4.69
CA ILE A 922 8.49 -60.15 -4.41
C ILE A 922 8.49 -58.81 -5.15
N ALA A 923 8.77 -57.73 -4.41
CA ALA A 923 9.22 -56.44 -4.94
C ALA A 923 10.73 -56.31 -4.76
N ALA A 924 11.39 -55.50 -5.59
CA ALA A 924 12.85 -55.36 -5.57
C ALA A 924 13.27 -53.91 -5.83
N PHE A 925 14.20 -53.42 -5.00
CA PHE A 925 14.90 -52.15 -5.20
C PHE A 925 16.37 -52.45 -5.47
N LEU A 926 16.86 -52.00 -6.62
CA LEU A 926 18.22 -52.24 -7.09
C LEU A 926 19.00 -50.94 -6.99
N ALA A 927 19.96 -50.87 -6.08
CA ALA A 927 20.76 -49.66 -5.89
C ALA A 927 22.12 -49.81 -6.56
N SER A 928 22.55 -48.82 -7.33
CA SER A 928 23.89 -48.76 -7.90
C SER A 928 24.42 -47.34 -7.93
N GLN A 929 25.74 -47.19 -7.97
CA GLN A 929 26.37 -45.91 -8.27
C GLN A 929 26.40 -45.63 -9.78
N ARG A 930 26.27 -46.66 -10.62
CA ARG A 930 26.39 -46.59 -12.08
C ARG A 930 25.05 -46.81 -12.75
N TYR A 931 24.91 -46.28 -13.96
CA TYR A 931 23.78 -46.52 -14.83
C TYR A 931 24.27 -46.68 -16.28
N SER A 932 23.63 -47.59 -17.03
CA SER A 932 23.88 -47.85 -18.44
C SER A 932 22.57 -48.12 -19.18
N ASN A 933 22.51 -47.76 -20.46
CA ASN A 933 21.35 -47.98 -21.33
C ASN A 933 21.35 -49.40 -21.94
N GLY A 934 21.23 -50.44 -21.10
CA GLY A 934 21.00 -51.82 -21.56
C GLY A 934 22.17 -52.56 -22.23
N ASN A 935 23.31 -51.87 -22.48
CA ASN A 935 24.43 -52.43 -23.25
C ASN A 935 25.33 -53.39 -22.46
N ASP A 936 25.23 -53.40 -21.12
CA ASP A 936 25.97 -54.29 -20.23
C ASP A 936 25.02 -55.05 -19.29
N ASN A 937 25.56 -55.97 -18.47
CA ASN A 937 24.77 -56.78 -17.54
C ASN A 937 23.94 -55.93 -16.57
N LEU A 938 24.47 -54.80 -16.11
CA LEU A 938 23.77 -53.89 -15.18
C LEU A 938 22.59 -53.20 -15.86
N GLY A 939 22.77 -52.70 -17.08
CA GLY A 939 21.72 -52.04 -17.85
C GLY A 939 20.57 -53.00 -18.16
N ARG A 940 20.90 -54.25 -18.54
CA ARG A 940 19.92 -55.33 -18.75
C ARG A 940 19.10 -55.62 -17.50
N VAL A 941 19.75 -55.67 -16.33
CA VAL A 941 19.07 -55.85 -15.04
C VAL A 941 18.14 -54.67 -14.73
N PHE A 942 18.57 -53.44 -15.02
CA PHE A 942 17.73 -52.24 -14.86
C PHE A 942 16.56 -52.15 -15.84
N ASP A 943 16.59 -52.85 -16.96
CA ASP A 943 15.45 -52.92 -17.89
C ASP A 943 14.26 -53.71 -17.31
N TYR A 944 14.49 -54.62 -16.35
CA TYR A 944 13.40 -55.23 -15.60
C TYR A 944 12.67 -54.22 -14.69
N CYS A 945 13.33 -53.13 -14.29
CA CYS A 945 12.76 -52.12 -13.41
C CYS A 945 11.84 -51.16 -14.17
N GLY A 946 10.54 -51.25 -13.89
CA GLY A 946 9.53 -50.35 -14.45
C GLY A 946 9.65 -48.91 -13.94
N THR A 947 10.22 -48.75 -12.75
CA THR A 947 10.48 -47.45 -12.11
C THR A 947 11.98 -47.22 -11.99
N LYS A 948 12.43 -46.00 -12.24
CA LYS A 948 13.83 -45.58 -12.15
C LYS A 948 13.91 -44.25 -11.40
N ILE A 949 14.77 -44.21 -10.39
CA ILE A 949 15.07 -43.04 -9.57
C ILE A 949 16.53 -42.66 -9.79
N PHE A 950 16.75 -41.43 -10.26
CA PHE A 950 18.09 -40.91 -10.53
C PHE A 950 18.39 -39.75 -9.59
N PHE A 951 19.27 -39.98 -8.63
CA PHE A 951 19.96 -38.93 -7.88
C PHE A 951 21.10 -38.35 -8.72
N SER A 952 21.78 -37.32 -8.19
CA SER A 952 22.94 -36.68 -8.84
C SER A 952 23.91 -37.75 -9.42
N PRO A 953 23.97 -37.90 -10.75
CA PRO A 953 24.66 -39.03 -11.38
C PRO A 953 26.17 -38.84 -11.36
N MET A 954 26.92 -39.95 -11.46
CA MET A 954 28.36 -39.86 -11.75
C MET A 954 28.58 -39.26 -13.13
N GLU A 955 29.66 -38.49 -13.30
CA GLU A 955 30.00 -37.85 -14.59
C GLU A 955 30.11 -38.89 -15.73
N SER A 956 30.60 -40.10 -15.44
CA SER A 956 30.67 -41.19 -16.43
C SER A 956 29.32 -41.70 -16.93
N CYS A 957 28.22 -41.40 -16.22
CA CYS A 957 26.88 -41.89 -16.51
C CYS A 957 25.90 -40.76 -16.87
N ILE A 958 26.32 -39.49 -16.79
CA ILE A 958 25.41 -38.34 -16.87
C ILE A 958 24.71 -38.23 -18.22
N GLU A 959 25.38 -38.56 -19.32
CA GLU A 959 24.79 -38.56 -20.66
C GLU A 959 23.70 -39.62 -20.80
N ALA A 960 23.94 -40.85 -20.31
CA ALA A 960 22.95 -41.92 -20.34
C ALA A 960 21.71 -41.60 -19.48
N VAL A 961 21.92 -40.97 -18.32
CA VAL A 961 20.82 -40.50 -17.45
C VAL A 961 20.07 -39.34 -18.09
N SER A 962 20.77 -38.38 -18.71
CA SER A 962 20.17 -37.26 -19.45
C SER A 962 19.29 -37.76 -20.60
N GLU A 963 19.79 -38.70 -21.39
CA GLU A 963 19.02 -39.34 -22.47
C GLU A 963 17.77 -40.03 -21.94
N LYS A 964 17.89 -40.76 -20.82
CA LYS A 964 16.77 -41.51 -20.23
C LYS A 964 15.70 -40.61 -19.62
N THR A 965 16.11 -39.52 -18.96
CA THR A 965 15.24 -38.60 -18.22
C THR A 965 14.66 -37.47 -19.07
N HIS A 966 15.28 -37.18 -20.21
CA HIS A 966 15.05 -35.96 -20.99
C HIS A 966 15.33 -34.67 -20.21
N ILE A 967 16.13 -34.74 -19.15
CA ILE A 967 16.64 -33.60 -18.39
C ILE A 967 18.03 -33.25 -18.95
N SER A 968 18.33 -31.94 -19.10
CA SER A 968 19.65 -31.51 -19.55
C SER A 968 20.75 -31.87 -18.56
N VAL A 969 21.96 -32.11 -19.07
CA VAL A 969 23.15 -32.41 -18.26
C VAL A 969 23.39 -31.34 -17.19
N ASP A 970 23.23 -30.06 -17.53
CA ASP A 970 23.46 -28.95 -16.59
C ASP A 970 22.51 -28.98 -15.38
N VAL A 971 21.25 -29.35 -15.60
CA VAL A 971 20.26 -29.49 -14.52
C VAL A 971 20.60 -30.70 -13.64
N LEU A 972 21.01 -31.83 -14.23
CA LEU A 972 21.40 -33.03 -13.47
C LEU A 972 22.65 -32.81 -12.61
N ARG A 973 23.62 -32.03 -13.09
CA ARG A 973 24.81 -31.64 -12.28
C ARG A 973 24.45 -30.77 -11.09
N GLY A 974 23.36 -30.00 -11.20
CA GLY A 974 22.87 -29.11 -10.16
C GLY A 974 21.99 -29.79 -9.10
N PHE A 975 21.77 -31.11 -9.16
CA PHE A 975 20.98 -31.81 -8.14
C PHE A 975 21.66 -31.76 -6.78
N GLU A 976 20.95 -31.24 -5.79
CA GLU A 976 21.37 -31.25 -4.39
C GLU A 976 21.19 -32.65 -3.76
N GLN A 977 21.78 -32.85 -2.58
CA GLN A 977 21.63 -34.11 -1.87
C GLN A 977 20.15 -34.40 -1.55
N GLY A 978 19.67 -35.59 -1.94
CA GLY A 978 18.27 -35.99 -1.76
C GLY A 978 17.35 -35.58 -2.91
N GLU A 979 17.79 -34.73 -3.83
CA GLU A 979 17.06 -34.43 -5.07
C GLU A 979 17.22 -35.56 -6.09
N CYS A 980 16.11 -35.89 -6.75
CA CYS A 980 16.09 -36.97 -7.72
C CYS A 980 15.06 -36.77 -8.83
N ALA A 981 15.30 -37.46 -9.93
CA ALA A 981 14.41 -37.58 -11.07
C ALA A 981 13.72 -38.94 -11.06
N PHE A 982 12.39 -38.93 -11.14
CA PHE A 982 11.51 -40.10 -11.17
C PHE A 982 11.04 -40.37 -12.60
N ILE A 983 11.18 -41.61 -13.05
CA ILE A 983 10.61 -42.12 -14.31
C ILE A 983 9.91 -43.44 -14.03
N GLY A 984 8.72 -43.63 -14.58
CA GLY A 984 8.00 -44.89 -14.48
C GLY A 984 6.50 -44.71 -14.25
N PRO A 985 5.81 -45.76 -13.77
CA PRO A 985 4.39 -45.67 -13.43
C PRO A 985 4.14 -44.74 -12.22
N ALA A 986 3.49 -43.60 -12.43
CA ALA A 986 2.96 -42.74 -11.37
C ALA A 986 1.45 -42.85 -11.26
N TYR A 987 0.90 -42.78 -10.06
CA TYR A 987 -0.55 -42.73 -9.85
C TYR A 987 -1.10 -41.40 -10.39
N SER A 988 -2.07 -41.49 -11.31
CA SER A 988 -2.85 -40.34 -11.79
C SER A 988 -4.20 -40.33 -11.09
N GLU A 989 -4.50 -39.24 -10.39
CA GLU A 989 -5.80 -39.05 -9.72
C GLU A 989 -6.91 -39.05 -10.76
N HIS A 990 -6.73 -38.32 -11.86
CA HIS A 990 -7.74 -38.18 -12.89
C HIS A 990 -8.10 -39.51 -13.56
N LYS A 991 -7.12 -40.42 -13.76
CA LYS A 991 -7.37 -41.73 -14.38
C LYS A 991 -7.66 -42.85 -13.38
N GLY A 992 -7.51 -42.60 -12.08
CA GLY A 992 -7.66 -43.59 -11.01
C GLY A 992 -6.74 -44.81 -11.17
N LYS A 993 -5.59 -44.65 -11.82
CA LYS A 993 -4.62 -45.74 -12.10
C LYS A 993 -3.23 -45.21 -12.36
N ASN A 994 -2.24 -46.10 -12.32
CA ASN A 994 -0.88 -45.74 -12.71
C ASN A 994 -0.77 -45.43 -14.21
N ILE A 995 -0.12 -44.32 -14.53
CA ILE A 995 0.19 -43.87 -15.89
C ILE A 995 1.70 -43.86 -16.12
N PRO A 996 2.18 -44.13 -17.34
CA PRO A 996 3.60 -44.08 -17.64
C PRO A 996 4.09 -42.63 -17.74
N ILE A 997 5.03 -42.27 -16.86
CA ILE A 997 5.78 -41.02 -16.91
C ILE A 997 7.03 -41.24 -17.78
N ARG A 998 7.06 -40.59 -18.95
CA ARG A 998 8.15 -40.70 -19.93
C ARG A 998 9.18 -39.58 -19.79
N ASN A 999 8.71 -38.38 -19.44
CA ASN A 999 9.57 -37.25 -19.10
C ASN A 999 9.72 -37.23 -17.58
N ALA A 1000 10.95 -37.19 -17.09
CA ALA A 1000 11.16 -37.37 -15.66
C ALA A 1000 10.51 -36.26 -14.82
N LEU A 1001 9.89 -36.65 -13.70
CA LEU A 1001 9.43 -35.72 -12.67
C LEU A 1001 10.57 -35.46 -11.70
N ILE A 1002 10.85 -34.21 -11.38
CA ILE A 1002 11.92 -33.84 -10.45
C ILE A 1002 11.33 -33.55 -9.08
N GLY A 1003 11.96 -34.08 -8.03
CA GLY A 1003 11.56 -33.86 -6.64
C GLY A 1003 12.69 -34.14 -5.66
N VAL A 1004 12.34 -34.21 -4.39
CA VAL A 1004 13.22 -34.69 -3.31
C VAL A 1004 12.72 -36.03 -2.79
N THR A 1005 13.57 -36.80 -2.13
CA THR A 1005 13.16 -38.05 -1.46
C THR A 1005 11.96 -37.80 -0.53
N TYR A 1006 10.88 -38.57 -0.71
CA TYR A 1006 9.77 -38.53 0.23
C TYR A 1006 10.18 -39.16 1.57
N ARG A 1007 10.09 -38.38 2.65
CA ARG A 1007 10.31 -38.82 4.04
C ARG A 1007 8.95 -38.88 4.76
N PRO A 1008 8.55 -40.03 5.34
CA PRO A 1008 7.31 -40.12 6.09
C PRO A 1008 7.27 -39.16 7.29
N PRO A 1009 6.10 -38.64 7.70
CA PRO A 1009 5.98 -37.65 8.78
C PRO A 1009 6.50 -38.09 10.15
N TYR A 1010 6.63 -39.41 10.37
CA TYR A 1010 7.17 -40.00 11.61
C TYR A 1010 8.70 -40.10 11.63
N VAL A 1011 9.39 -39.66 10.57
CA VAL A 1011 10.86 -39.56 10.48
C VAL A 1011 11.26 -38.09 10.65
N GLY A 1012 12.35 -37.80 11.35
CA GLY A 1012 12.80 -36.42 11.56
C GLY A 1012 13.26 -35.72 10.27
N SER A 1013 13.21 -34.38 10.26
CA SER A 1013 13.83 -33.54 9.22
C SER A 1013 15.35 -33.47 9.39
N TYR A 1014 16.05 -33.13 8.31
CA TYR A 1014 17.46 -32.72 8.38
C TYR A 1014 17.62 -31.24 8.77
N ASP A 1015 16.55 -30.46 8.63
CA ASP A 1015 16.43 -29.05 9.04
C ASP A 1015 16.26 -28.90 10.55
#